data_AF-A0A0S3TLG3-F1
#
_entry.id   AF-A0A0S3TLG3-F1
#
_cell.length_a   1.000
_cell.length_b   1.000
_cell.length_c   1.000
_cell.angle_alpha   90.00
_cell.angle_beta   90.00
_cell.angle_gamma   90.00
#
_symmetry.space_group_name_H-M   'P 1'
#
loop_
_entity.id
_entity.type
_entity.pdbx_description
1 polymer ?
#
loop_
_entity_poly.entity_id
_entity_poly.type
_entity_poly.pdbx_seq_one_letter_code
_entity_poly.pdbx_strand_id
1 'polypeptide(L)'
;MWANGLGRQNALLLPESVSSLSDQIIVYPTAFAAGKRCMKSQANNKPKILVVDDEPDNLDLLYRTFYRDYKVLRAGSGPAALELLAQEGDVSVIISDQRMPMMSGTEFLSLTATQYPDIIRIILTGYTDVEDLVEAINSGKVFKYVTKPWEAEELKAVVRQALDTHNVLKARTRELTRTLRQESLLNTVTNTIRSALDYRQILQTIVDTVGHMLEVDVCLLRPFQENQLVDEGFIYQKLPEKDTETLGHGDAENGNQSSSVSSDTPLPLLSQTVWETREVQVIHDVASDERIQGDAVELRSRAAAFTDANICSSLIVPLICRQELMAVLALHQCYAPRIWSEDEVQLVMMVADQAALALSQAYAYEQVRALAQREALINTITSAIRSSLDPQDIFAAITQKLGQALQVDGCVLSLWTEDDEYVRCVGLYDSSEDVNTHNPKNIEDVKTHNLPQSQAPIKGNPILQEMLRTQEPVIVPDMSQCPPETKGFDLHLRVPARSLMVVPLLADGKSIGSITLKQSKKSRQWLPSEIELAKAVAAQAAIAVQQSHLYQKTREQAERLLELDKQKTEFFQNISHEFRTPITLIQGPLETAVSEKEGLSYEQSAIALRNSRRLLRLVNQLLDLQRLDAGRMQPSFRPCDLVEFVSQIVESFRPYCEKKGLRLTTDMAECPKVYLDMEKFDKVVYNLLSNAMKFTPEGGTITVAIQYQDDHCILTVEDTGIGIVPEQIPLLFERFRQAEGSESRSYEGTGLGLALVKELVELHGGKVTVKSVYGQGTTFSVWLIPGNAHLPPDQVSEVTVEVNLSRAAVELADLELLEERAGDSELETREEDFSNSLEPLATSPYILVVDDNPDLRAYVSGILRDHGYHVRTTHNGLEGFRLAKETSPSLIVSDLMMPVVSGLEMIRMIRNEEQLKGIPIILLTAKIDEETRIEGTELGADAYLAKPFNDRELLAEVRNLLALKATERKVVELNTYLTESVLKRFLPPALVQKAAAGDLVLDLRPEPRLITVLFSDIVGFTQLANTLRSRRVAELLNEYLEVMTKAVFDNGGTVDKFMGDAILALFGAPEELTPNEQVRRAVNTARAMLRSLEKLNEHWREHGVFDTTERQSVQFRCGIHQGTAVVGMFGSSERADYTAIGPSVNIAARLQQAAAPGTILVSAAVADYLQEEEIIKRSPLELKGVDETVLTFALTPELMANR
;
A
#
# COMPACT_ATOMS: atom_id res chain seq x y z
N MET A 1 -28.37 14.40 15.41
CA MET A 1 -28.72 14.15 16.83
C MET A 1 -27.52 14.60 17.65
N TRP A 2 -27.65 15.56 18.57
CA TRP A 2 -27.96 15.34 20.01
C TRP A 2 -26.90 14.44 20.68
N ALA A 3 -26.24 14.80 21.78
CA ALA A 3 -26.43 15.89 22.76
C ALA A 3 -25.04 16.48 23.17
N ASN A 4 -24.87 17.69 23.74
CA ASN A 4 -25.31 18.21 25.05
C ASN A 4 -25.08 17.24 26.23
N GLY A 5 -24.35 17.57 27.30
CA GLY A 5 -23.54 18.76 27.61
C GLY A 5 -23.27 18.90 29.13
N LEU A 6 -22.62 20.01 29.53
CA LEU A 6 -22.57 20.58 30.90
C LEU A 6 -21.99 19.75 32.07
N GLY A 7 -20.93 20.31 32.68
CA GLY A 7 -20.52 20.05 34.07
C GLY A 7 -19.71 21.24 34.61
N ARG A 8 -20.12 21.86 35.72
CA ARG A 8 -19.50 23.07 36.31
C ARG A 8 -19.85 23.18 37.80
N GLN A 9 -19.01 23.89 38.58
CA GLN A 9 -19.15 24.20 40.04
C GLN A 9 -18.81 23.04 41.01
N ASN A 10 -18.22 23.26 42.20
CA ASN A 10 -17.31 24.34 42.68
C ASN A 10 -16.63 23.95 44.03
N ALA A 11 -15.70 24.81 44.50
CA ALA A 11 -14.98 24.78 45.80
C ALA A 11 -13.81 23.75 45.91
N LEU A 12 -12.77 23.94 46.74
CA LEU A 12 -12.51 24.92 47.82
C LEU A 12 -11.21 25.75 47.62
N LEU A 13 -11.11 26.86 48.38
CA LEU A 13 -9.96 27.65 48.90
C LEU A 13 -8.51 27.22 48.50
N LEU A 14 -7.62 28.09 47.99
CA LEU A 14 -6.84 29.17 48.67
C LEU A 14 -6.01 28.71 49.91
N PRO A 15 -4.86 29.35 50.28
CA PRO A 15 -4.36 30.68 49.86
C PRO A 15 -2.82 30.87 49.61
N GLU A 16 -2.44 32.07 49.10
CA GLU A 16 -1.25 32.89 49.49
C GLU A 16 0.20 32.36 49.29
N SER A 17 1.29 33.15 49.35
CA SER A 17 1.61 34.60 49.18
C SER A 17 3.16 34.72 49.04
N VAL A 18 3.87 35.83 48.80
CA VAL A 18 3.66 37.30 48.61
C VAL A 18 4.64 37.73 47.48
N SER A 19 4.83 38.97 46.96
CA SER A 19 4.49 40.37 47.30
C SER A 19 4.42 41.22 46.01
N SER A 20 4.13 42.53 46.13
CA SER A 20 4.43 43.55 45.11
C SER A 20 5.07 44.79 45.78
N LEU A 21 5.79 45.63 45.03
CA LEU A 21 5.98 47.04 45.35
C LEU A 21 6.46 47.84 44.12
N SER A 22 6.15 49.13 44.09
CA SER A 22 6.49 50.11 43.05
C SER A 22 7.72 50.93 43.43
N ASP A 23 8.36 51.62 42.46
CA ASP A 23 8.32 53.09 42.40
C ASP A 23 9.14 53.74 41.26
N GLN A 24 8.75 54.99 40.94
CA GLN A 24 9.58 56.13 40.47
C GLN A 24 10.56 55.97 39.29
N ILE A 25 10.21 56.61 38.16
CA ILE A 25 11.13 57.52 37.42
C ILE A 25 10.40 58.86 37.24
N ILE A 26 11.09 59.99 37.38
CA ILE A 26 10.46 61.32 37.56
C ILE A 26 11.29 62.45 36.90
N VAL A 27 10.61 63.41 36.26
CA VAL A 27 11.03 64.80 35.90
C VAL A 27 12.20 64.93 34.87
N TYR A 28 12.05 65.50 33.66
CA TYR A 28 11.66 66.89 33.25
C TYR A 28 12.76 67.97 33.50
N PRO A 29 12.71 69.18 32.90
CA PRO A 29 12.25 69.60 31.55
C PRO A 29 13.15 70.67 30.87
N THR A 30 12.79 71.13 29.66
CA THR A 30 12.63 72.57 29.20
C THR A 30 12.88 72.70 27.68
N ALA A 31 12.23 73.58 26.90
CA ALA A 31 10.97 74.33 27.11
C ALA A 31 10.37 74.81 25.76
N PHE A 32 9.05 75.09 25.77
CA PHE A 32 8.28 76.10 25.02
C PHE A 32 8.95 76.92 23.88
N ALA A 33 8.29 77.32 22.78
CA ALA A 33 6.97 77.05 22.15
C ALA A 33 6.97 77.80 20.76
N ALA A 34 5.90 78.22 20.05
CA ALA A 34 4.44 78.22 20.18
C ALA A 34 3.77 78.51 18.81
N GLY A 35 2.50 78.10 18.62
CA GLY A 35 1.52 78.91 17.89
C GLY A 35 1.30 78.65 16.38
N LYS A 36 0.04 78.38 16.02
CA LYS A 36 -0.48 78.51 14.65
C LYS A 36 -0.21 79.92 14.11
N ARG A 37 0.41 80.08 12.94
CA ARG A 37 0.32 81.35 12.18
C ARG A 37 0.39 81.20 10.66
N CYS A 38 -0.78 81.34 10.05
CA CYS A 38 -1.06 82.18 8.87
C CYS A 38 -0.08 82.12 7.68
N MET A 39 -0.55 81.52 6.57
CA MET A 39 -0.10 81.93 5.23
C MET A 39 -0.24 83.45 5.08
N LYS A 40 0.79 84.15 4.58
CA LYS A 40 0.54 85.42 3.88
C LYS A 40 1.68 85.88 2.97
N SER A 41 1.24 86.38 1.81
CA SER A 41 1.92 87.29 0.88
C SER A 41 3.33 86.92 0.38
N GLN A 42 3.40 86.57 -0.91
CA GLN A 42 4.36 87.22 -1.82
C GLN A 42 3.68 87.56 -3.15
N ALA A 43 4.19 88.64 -3.79
CA ALA A 43 3.95 89.11 -5.16
C ALA A 43 2.58 88.84 -5.82
N ASN A 44 1.73 89.86 -5.84
CA ASN A 44 0.41 89.93 -6.50
C ASN A 44 0.48 89.89 -8.06
N ASN A 45 0.92 88.78 -8.64
CA ASN A 45 0.80 88.51 -10.07
C ASN A 45 -0.53 87.77 -10.32
N LYS A 46 -1.38 88.28 -11.22
CA LYS A 46 -2.68 87.64 -11.49
C LYS A 46 -2.45 86.28 -12.16
N PRO A 47 -3.08 85.19 -11.69
CA PRO A 47 -2.92 83.89 -12.35
C PRO A 47 -3.35 83.95 -13.81
N LYS A 48 -2.59 83.27 -14.68
CA LYS A 48 -2.94 83.18 -16.10
C LYS A 48 -3.97 82.06 -16.29
N ILE A 49 -5.04 82.38 -17.03
CA ILE A 49 -6.07 81.43 -17.42
C ILE A 49 -6.22 81.49 -18.93
N LEU A 50 -6.23 80.35 -19.59
CA LEU A 50 -6.47 80.23 -21.03
C LEU A 50 -7.92 79.84 -21.29
N VAL A 51 -8.60 80.58 -22.16
CA VAL A 51 -9.98 80.32 -22.58
C VAL A 51 -10.01 80.02 -24.07
N VAL A 52 -10.69 78.93 -24.45
CA VAL A 52 -10.82 78.44 -25.82
C VAL A 52 -12.28 78.13 -26.13
N ASP A 53 -12.83 78.77 -27.14
CA ASP A 53 -14.21 78.60 -27.66
C ASP A 53 -14.16 79.16 -29.09
N ASP A 54 -14.80 78.51 -30.07
CA ASP A 54 -14.74 78.97 -31.47
C ASP A 54 -15.75 80.07 -31.80
N GLU A 55 -16.79 80.22 -30.98
CA GLU A 55 -17.80 81.26 -31.14
C GLU A 55 -17.33 82.57 -30.46
N PRO A 56 -17.14 83.67 -31.21
CA PRO A 56 -16.49 84.87 -30.68
C PRO A 56 -17.28 85.57 -29.56
N ASP A 57 -18.60 85.41 -29.55
CA ASP A 57 -19.47 85.96 -28.50
C ASP A 57 -19.31 85.20 -27.18
N ASN A 58 -19.11 83.87 -27.21
CA ASN A 58 -18.75 83.07 -26.02
C ASN A 58 -17.38 83.49 -25.48
N LEU A 59 -16.37 83.67 -26.34
CA LEU A 59 -15.05 84.15 -25.93
C LEU A 59 -15.10 85.52 -25.25
N ASP A 60 -15.90 86.47 -25.73
CA ASP A 60 -16.01 87.77 -25.09
C ASP A 60 -16.89 87.74 -23.82
N LEU A 61 -17.89 86.87 -23.74
CA LEU A 61 -18.66 86.62 -22.51
C LEU A 61 -17.78 86.02 -21.40
N LEU A 62 -16.97 85.00 -21.71
CA LEU A 62 -16.01 84.40 -20.78
C LEU A 62 -14.93 85.41 -20.38
N TYR A 63 -14.42 86.20 -21.32
CA TYR A 63 -13.48 87.29 -21.04
C TYR A 63 -14.07 88.32 -20.07
N ARG A 64 -15.29 88.83 -20.34
CA ARG A 64 -16.02 89.75 -19.45
C ARG A 64 -16.29 89.16 -18.07
N THR A 65 -16.44 87.85 -17.97
CA THR A 65 -16.62 87.12 -16.70
C THR A 65 -15.35 87.10 -15.85
N PHE A 66 -14.16 86.98 -16.48
CA PHE A 66 -12.90 86.67 -15.77
C PHE A 66 -11.82 87.77 -15.75
N TYR A 67 -11.86 88.77 -16.66
CA TYR A 67 -10.77 89.77 -16.81
C TYR A 67 -10.47 90.60 -15.55
N ARG A 68 -11.42 90.70 -14.62
CA ARG A 68 -11.23 91.44 -13.35
C ARG A 68 -10.29 90.71 -12.39
N ASP A 69 -10.36 89.40 -12.32
CA ASP A 69 -9.64 88.60 -11.31
C ASP A 69 -8.35 87.97 -11.90
N TYR A 70 -8.33 87.65 -13.20
CA TYR A 70 -7.28 86.82 -13.83
C TYR A 70 -6.64 87.47 -15.07
N LYS A 71 -5.44 87.02 -15.47
CA LYS A 71 -4.89 87.32 -16.83
C LYS A 71 -5.49 86.32 -17.81
N VAL A 72 -6.59 86.71 -18.46
CA VAL A 72 -7.30 85.87 -19.43
C VAL A 72 -6.62 85.93 -20.80
N LEU A 73 -6.07 84.78 -21.24
CA LEU A 73 -5.65 84.52 -22.61
C LEU A 73 -6.84 83.95 -23.39
N ARG A 74 -6.93 84.22 -24.70
CA ARG A 74 -8.04 83.78 -25.58
C ARG A 74 -7.51 83.09 -26.83
N ALA A 75 -8.13 81.99 -27.23
CA ALA A 75 -7.90 81.33 -28.51
C ALA A 75 -9.24 80.89 -29.14
N GLY A 76 -9.35 80.97 -30.47
CA GLY A 76 -10.54 80.54 -31.22
C GLY A 76 -10.52 79.08 -31.70
N SER A 77 -9.49 78.29 -31.31
CA SER A 77 -9.36 76.88 -31.66
C SER A 77 -8.28 76.19 -30.81
N GLY A 78 -8.35 74.86 -30.69
CA GLY A 78 -7.37 74.03 -29.97
C GLY A 78 -5.90 74.22 -30.41
N PRO A 79 -5.56 74.24 -31.71
CA PRO A 79 -4.18 74.45 -32.16
C PRO A 79 -3.60 75.81 -31.76
N ALA A 80 -4.39 76.88 -31.87
CA ALA A 80 -3.98 78.22 -31.44
C ALA A 80 -3.78 78.29 -29.91
N ALA A 81 -4.52 77.49 -29.15
CA ALA A 81 -4.35 77.38 -27.70
C ALA A 81 -3.05 76.64 -27.32
N LEU A 82 -2.62 75.63 -28.09
CA LEU A 82 -1.33 74.94 -27.89
C LEU A 82 -0.13 75.87 -28.14
N GLU A 83 -0.15 76.67 -29.21
CA GLU A 83 0.91 77.65 -29.49
C GLU A 83 1.06 78.69 -28.38
N LEU A 84 -0.06 79.18 -27.82
CA LEU A 84 -0.05 80.10 -26.67
C LEU A 84 0.52 79.47 -25.39
N LEU A 85 0.24 78.19 -25.13
CA LEU A 85 0.82 77.48 -23.98
C LEU A 85 2.34 77.35 -24.10
N ALA A 86 2.83 76.98 -25.28
CA ALA A 86 4.27 76.89 -25.56
C ALA A 86 5.02 78.23 -25.42
N GLN A 87 4.34 79.36 -25.68
CA GLN A 87 4.94 80.70 -25.56
C GLN A 87 4.86 81.30 -24.13
N GLU A 88 3.74 81.14 -23.41
CA GLU A 88 3.54 81.79 -22.09
C GLU A 88 3.90 80.89 -20.89
N GLY A 89 4.08 79.58 -21.07
CA GLY A 89 4.83 78.63 -20.20
C GLY A 89 4.33 78.33 -18.78
N ASP A 90 3.62 79.25 -18.12
CA ASP A 90 3.16 79.16 -16.73
C ASP A 90 1.69 79.62 -16.68
N VAL A 91 0.80 78.72 -17.10
CA VAL A 91 -0.67 78.89 -17.11
C VAL A 91 -1.28 77.97 -16.06
N SER A 92 -2.13 78.51 -15.18
CA SER A 92 -2.62 77.74 -14.02
C SER A 92 -3.88 76.92 -14.35
N VAL A 93 -4.76 77.47 -15.18
CA VAL A 93 -6.06 76.86 -15.53
C VAL A 93 -6.36 77.05 -17.01
N ILE A 94 -6.91 76.02 -17.67
CA ILE A 94 -7.43 76.05 -19.03
C ILE A 94 -8.95 75.83 -18.99
N ILE A 95 -9.72 76.59 -19.77
CA ILE A 95 -11.16 76.43 -20.01
C ILE A 95 -11.34 76.26 -21.52
N SER A 96 -11.98 75.17 -21.97
CA SER A 96 -12.20 74.87 -23.39
C SER A 96 -13.66 74.50 -23.65
N ASP A 97 -14.25 74.91 -24.77
CA ASP A 97 -15.50 74.27 -25.24
C ASP A 97 -15.24 72.86 -25.77
N GLN A 98 -16.28 72.00 -25.75
CA GLN A 98 -16.19 70.60 -26.16
C GLN A 98 -16.07 70.45 -27.69
N ARG A 99 -16.94 71.13 -28.45
CA ARG A 99 -17.16 70.90 -29.89
C ARG A 99 -16.65 72.07 -30.75
N MET A 100 -15.33 72.28 -30.76
CA MET A 100 -14.67 73.27 -31.62
C MET A 100 -14.26 72.67 -32.99
N PRO A 101 -14.20 73.47 -34.08
CA PRO A 101 -13.61 73.07 -35.35
C PRO A 101 -12.11 72.74 -35.24
N MET A 102 -11.61 71.95 -36.20
CA MET A 102 -10.22 71.49 -36.36
C MET A 102 -9.68 70.54 -35.27
N MET A 103 -10.05 70.70 -34.01
CA MET A 103 -9.63 69.85 -32.89
C MET A 103 -10.66 69.94 -31.75
N SER A 104 -11.07 68.80 -31.21
CA SER A 104 -12.05 68.77 -30.10
C SER A 104 -11.44 69.24 -28.78
N GLY A 105 -12.27 69.74 -27.86
CA GLY A 105 -11.80 70.19 -26.54
C GLY A 105 -11.21 69.06 -25.68
N THR A 106 -11.78 67.85 -25.78
CA THR A 106 -11.30 66.65 -25.09
C THR A 106 -9.94 66.16 -25.61
N GLU A 107 -9.70 66.27 -26.92
CA GLU A 107 -8.42 65.97 -27.57
C GLU A 107 -7.33 67.00 -27.21
N PHE A 108 -7.64 68.29 -27.33
CA PHE A 108 -6.75 69.39 -26.91
C PHE A 108 -6.30 69.23 -25.44
N LEU A 109 -7.25 69.00 -24.53
CA LEU A 109 -6.93 68.81 -23.11
C LEU A 109 -6.18 67.50 -22.85
N SER A 110 -6.41 66.44 -23.64
CA SER A 110 -5.63 65.20 -23.58
C SER A 110 -4.15 65.41 -23.92
N LEU A 111 -3.83 66.21 -24.95
CA LEU A 111 -2.45 66.50 -25.34
C LEU A 111 -1.71 67.31 -24.27
N THR A 112 -2.38 68.32 -23.69
CA THR A 112 -1.77 69.14 -22.63
C THR A 112 -1.55 68.37 -21.32
N ALA A 113 -2.32 67.31 -21.04
CA ALA A 113 -2.19 66.50 -19.82
C ALA A 113 -0.82 65.82 -19.71
N THR A 114 -0.29 65.30 -20.82
CA THR A 114 1.00 64.60 -20.84
C THR A 114 2.19 65.57 -20.76
N GLN A 115 2.10 66.74 -21.40
CA GLN A 115 3.21 67.70 -21.49
C GLN A 115 3.31 68.65 -20.29
N TYR A 116 2.17 69.00 -19.68
CA TYR A 116 2.10 70.00 -18.61
C TYR A 116 1.26 69.48 -17.43
N PRO A 117 1.72 68.43 -16.71
CA PRO A 117 0.88 67.69 -15.75
C PRO A 117 0.29 68.56 -14.65
N ASP A 118 1.01 69.59 -14.17
CA ASP A 118 0.57 70.48 -13.10
C ASP A 118 -0.65 71.38 -13.46
N ILE A 119 -0.93 71.61 -14.76
CA ILE A 119 -1.98 72.56 -15.20
C ILE A 119 -3.38 71.95 -15.04
N ILE A 120 -4.36 72.72 -14.58
CA ILE A 120 -5.73 72.24 -14.32
C ILE A 120 -6.69 72.60 -15.48
N ARG A 121 -7.66 71.74 -15.80
CA ARG A 121 -8.37 71.71 -17.10
C ARG A 121 -9.88 71.63 -16.96
N ILE A 122 -10.64 72.53 -17.59
CA ILE A 122 -12.11 72.64 -17.49
C ILE A 122 -12.76 72.59 -18.88
N ILE A 123 -13.90 71.92 -19.02
CA ILE A 123 -14.70 71.84 -20.26
C ILE A 123 -16.03 72.60 -20.16
N LEU A 124 -16.46 73.27 -21.23
CA LEU A 124 -17.83 73.74 -21.46
C LEU A 124 -18.55 72.77 -22.43
N THR A 125 -19.87 72.57 -22.28
CA THR A 125 -20.61 71.57 -23.10
C THR A 125 -22.07 71.92 -23.38
N GLY A 126 -22.54 71.64 -24.59
CA GLY A 126 -23.92 71.86 -25.07
C GLY A 126 -24.90 70.69 -24.85
N TYR A 127 -24.69 69.86 -23.82
CA TYR A 127 -25.65 68.83 -23.36
C TYR A 127 -26.00 67.67 -24.33
N THR A 128 -25.26 67.46 -25.42
CA THR A 128 -25.62 66.49 -26.47
C THR A 128 -24.83 65.17 -26.50
N ASP A 129 -23.60 65.12 -25.97
CA ASP A 129 -22.84 63.86 -25.81
C ASP A 129 -22.39 63.70 -24.34
N VAL A 130 -22.83 62.63 -23.68
CA VAL A 130 -22.49 62.37 -22.26
C VAL A 130 -21.33 61.39 -22.10
N GLU A 131 -21.18 60.42 -23.01
CA GLU A 131 -20.21 59.31 -22.87
C GLU A 131 -18.75 59.80 -23.00
N ASP A 132 -18.40 60.51 -24.08
CA ASP A 132 -17.10 61.19 -24.27
C ASP A 132 -16.65 62.00 -23.04
N LEU A 133 -17.62 62.64 -22.40
CA LEU A 133 -17.40 63.56 -21.29
C LEU A 133 -17.12 62.80 -19.98
N VAL A 134 -17.80 61.67 -19.77
CA VAL A 134 -17.50 60.74 -18.68
C VAL A 134 -16.12 60.09 -18.87
N GLU A 135 -15.73 59.72 -20.10
CA GLU A 135 -14.39 59.17 -20.36
C GLU A 135 -13.28 60.21 -20.10
N ALA A 136 -13.48 61.47 -20.50
CA ALA A 136 -12.52 62.55 -20.27
C ALA A 136 -12.27 62.85 -18.77
N ILE A 137 -13.29 62.61 -17.92
CA ILE A 137 -13.18 62.71 -16.45
C ILE A 137 -12.54 61.46 -15.86
N ASN A 138 -13.01 60.26 -16.23
CA ASN A 138 -12.51 58.99 -15.69
C ASN A 138 -11.04 58.73 -16.03
N SER A 139 -10.54 59.27 -17.16
CA SER A 139 -9.12 59.25 -17.52
C SER A 139 -8.28 60.33 -16.81
N GLY A 140 -8.87 61.14 -15.91
CA GLY A 140 -8.19 62.15 -15.10
C GLY A 140 -7.75 63.41 -15.86
N LYS A 141 -8.12 63.54 -17.15
CA LYS A 141 -7.64 64.60 -18.05
C LYS A 141 -8.41 65.91 -17.90
N VAL A 142 -9.60 65.87 -17.28
CA VAL A 142 -10.48 67.03 -17.07
C VAL A 142 -10.88 67.10 -15.58
N PHE A 143 -10.73 68.28 -14.98
CA PHE A 143 -11.00 68.53 -13.56
C PHE A 143 -12.49 68.69 -13.26
N LYS A 144 -13.22 69.44 -14.09
CA LYS A 144 -14.69 69.59 -14.03
C LYS A 144 -15.21 70.08 -15.39
N TYR A 145 -16.51 69.89 -15.65
CA TYR A 145 -17.22 70.49 -16.77
C TYR A 145 -18.38 71.39 -16.31
N VAL A 146 -18.83 72.28 -17.19
CA VAL A 146 -19.98 73.18 -16.98
C VAL A 146 -20.84 73.23 -18.25
N THR A 147 -22.15 73.27 -18.11
CA THR A 147 -23.12 73.15 -19.21
C THR A 147 -23.52 74.50 -19.79
N LYS A 148 -23.72 74.59 -21.11
CA LYS A 148 -24.21 75.78 -21.82
C LYS A 148 -25.75 75.79 -21.84
N PRO A 149 -26.44 76.92 -21.56
CA PRO A 149 -25.90 78.19 -21.07
C PRO A 149 -25.57 78.12 -19.56
N TRP A 150 -24.44 78.72 -19.15
CA TRP A 150 -23.94 78.66 -17.78
C TRP A 150 -24.23 79.93 -16.98
N GLU A 151 -24.33 79.81 -15.65
CA GLU A 151 -24.31 80.98 -14.76
C GLU A 151 -22.89 81.46 -14.45
N ALA A 152 -22.68 82.77 -14.52
CA ALA A 152 -21.36 83.39 -14.44
C ALA A 152 -20.67 83.26 -13.06
N GLU A 153 -21.42 83.09 -11.97
CA GLU A 153 -20.85 82.88 -10.63
C GLU A 153 -20.50 81.41 -10.35
N GLU A 154 -21.22 80.43 -10.92
CA GLU A 154 -20.86 79.02 -10.77
C GLU A 154 -19.51 78.73 -11.45
N LEU A 155 -19.34 79.19 -12.70
CA LEU A 155 -18.08 78.98 -13.43
C LEU A 155 -16.89 79.63 -12.71
N LYS A 156 -17.08 80.77 -12.01
CA LYS A 156 -16.06 81.38 -11.14
C LYS A 156 -15.70 80.53 -9.94
N ALA A 157 -16.67 79.87 -9.30
CA ALA A 157 -16.41 78.99 -8.16
C ALA A 157 -15.52 77.79 -8.58
N VAL A 158 -15.83 77.18 -9.73
CA VAL A 158 -15.04 76.07 -10.30
C VAL A 158 -13.61 76.50 -10.61
N VAL A 159 -13.44 77.66 -11.26
CA VAL A 159 -12.11 78.21 -11.62
C VAL A 159 -11.25 78.52 -10.39
N ARG A 160 -11.85 78.96 -9.27
CA ARG A 160 -11.11 79.16 -8.01
C ARG A 160 -10.64 77.84 -7.42
N GLN A 161 -11.50 76.83 -7.36
CA GLN A 161 -11.17 75.50 -6.84
C GLN A 161 -10.05 74.81 -7.65
N ALA A 162 -10.02 75.01 -8.97
CA ALA A 162 -8.94 74.54 -9.82
C ALA A 162 -7.57 75.15 -9.43
N LEU A 163 -7.54 76.44 -9.06
CA LEU A 163 -6.28 77.16 -8.89
C LEU A 163 -5.55 76.85 -7.58
N ASP A 164 -6.29 76.59 -6.50
CA ASP A 164 -5.70 76.13 -5.23
C ASP A 164 -5.05 74.74 -5.39
N THR A 165 -5.64 73.87 -6.21
CA THR A 165 -5.16 72.52 -6.49
C THR A 165 -3.77 72.53 -7.15
N HIS A 166 -3.55 73.43 -8.13
CA HIS A 166 -2.26 73.59 -8.82
C HIS A 166 -1.09 73.85 -7.87
N ASN A 167 -1.29 74.74 -6.88
CA ASN A 167 -0.20 75.21 -6.01
C ASN A 167 0.32 74.12 -5.06
N VAL A 168 -0.52 73.16 -4.66
CA VAL A 168 -0.14 72.07 -3.74
C VAL A 168 0.78 71.06 -4.42
N LEU A 169 0.54 70.74 -5.69
CA LEU A 169 1.34 69.77 -6.46
C LEU A 169 2.78 70.25 -6.64
N LYS A 170 2.94 71.50 -7.12
CA LYS A 170 4.22 72.13 -7.49
C LYS A 170 5.25 72.20 -6.35
N ALA A 171 4.78 72.24 -5.09
CA ALA A 171 5.65 72.22 -3.91
C ALA A 171 6.20 70.82 -3.59
N ARG A 172 5.32 69.81 -3.57
CA ARG A 172 5.63 68.43 -3.14
C ARG A 172 6.71 67.76 -4.01
N THR A 173 6.72 68.05 -5.31
CA THR A 173 7.65 67.45 -6.28
C THR A 173 9.11 67.79 -5.99
N ARG A 174 9.41 68.97 -5.42
CA ARG A 174 10.78 69.44 -5.18
C ARG A 174 11.45 68.79 -3.97
N GLU A 175 10.69 68.58 -2.90
CA GLU A 175 11.17 67.94 -1.68
C GLU A 175 11.61 66.49 -1.95
N LEU A 176 10.78 65.78 -2.72
CA LEU A 176 11.02 64.39 -3.15
C LEU A 176 12.38 64.21 -3.86
N THR A 177 12.78 65.18 -4.70
CA THR A 177 14.05 65.11 -5.46
C THR A 177 15.29 65.15 -4.56
N ARG A 178 15.22 65.82 -3.39
CA ARG A 178 16.36 65.86 -2.45
C ARG A 178 16.55 64.51 -1.77
N THR A 179 15.47 63.94 -1.22
CA THR A 179 15.50 62.66 -0.49
C THR A 179 16.02 61.51 -1.37
N LEU A 180 15.54 61.42 -2.62
CA LEU A 180 15.97 60.41 -3.59
C LEU A 180 17.50 60.38 -3.82
N ARG A 181 18.19 61.52 -3.70
CA ARG A 181 19.66 61.57 -3.87
C ARG A 181 20.40 60.98 -2.67
N GLN A 182 19.89 61.14 -1.44
CA GLN A 182 20.48 60.53 -0.24
C GLN A 182 20.19 59.02 -0.20
N GLU A 183 18.97 58.60 -0.53
CA GLU A 183 18.59 57.18 -0.63
C GLU A 183 19.44 56.44 -1.67
N SER A 184 19.70 57.06 -2.84
CA SER A 184 20.53 56.46 -3.90
C SER A 184 21.97 56.13 -3.42
N LEU A 185 22.59 57.01 -2.62
CA LEU A 185 23.95 56.79 -2.11
C LEU A 185 23.99 55.65 -1.08
N LEU A 186 23.06 55.63 -0.13
CA LEU A 186 22.94 54.55 0.87
C LEU A 186 22.66 53.20 0.20
N ASN A 187 21.81 53.18 -0.83
CA ASN A 187 21.52 51.97 -1.61
C ASN A 187 22.77 51.42 -2.33
N THR A 188 23.61 52.28 -2.91
CA THR A 188 24.88 51.83 -3.52
C THR A 188 25.77 51.12 -2.52
N VAL A 189 26.09 51.76 -1.39
CA VAL A 189 26.96 51.17 -0.35
C VAL A 189 26.36 49.87 0.22
N THR A 190 25.06 49.87 0.51
CA THR A 190 24.36 48.68 1.02
C THR A 190 24.39 47.52 0.02
N ASN A 191 24.31 47.80 -1.28
CA ASN A 191 24.37 46.77 -2.32
C ASN A 191 25.79 46.21 -2.50
N THR A 192 26.84 47.06 -2.50
CA THR A 192 28.22 46.58 -2.61
C THR A 192 28.57 45.70 -1.41
N ILE A 193 28.23 46.13 -0.19
CA ILE A 193 28.44 45.34 1.05
C ILE A 193 27.67 44.02 1.00
N ARG A 194 26.41 44.01 0.53
CA ARG A 194 25.59 42.80 0.38
C ARG A 194 26.12 41.83 -0.68
N SER A 195 26.98 42.28 -1.59
CA SER A 195 27.54 41.44 -2.66
C SER A 195 28.81 40.67 -2.27
N ALA A 196 29.50 41.09 -1.20
CA ALA A 196 30.69 40.41 -0.69
C ALA A 196 30.29 39.20 0.19
N LEU A 197 30.94 38.05 -0.03
CA LEU A 197 30.54 36.77 0.57
C LEU A 197 31.29 36.41 1.85
N ASP A 198 32.54 36.85 1.99
CA ASP A 198 33.43 36.52 3.11
C ASP A 198 33.77 37.76 3.95
N TYR A 199 33.96 37.59 5.26
CA TYR A 199 34.23 38.68 6.22
C TYR A 199 35.40 39.60 5.82
N ARG A 200 36.53 39.04 5.34
CA ARG A 200 37.66 39.82 4.80
C ARG A 200 37.32 40.63 3.55
N GLN A 201 36.47 40.09 2.67
CA GLN A 201 36.09 40.77 1.44
C GLN A 201 35.20 41.98 1.75
N ILE A 202 34.31 41.88 2.74
CA ILE A 202 33.48 43.00 3.23
C ILE A 202 34.38 44.13 3.74
N LEU A 203 35.39 43.81 4.58
CA LEU A 203 36.32 44.80 5.15
C LEU A 203 37.07 45.61 4.08
N GLN A 204 37.66 44.95 3.08
CA GLN A 204 38.32 45.63 1.96
C GLN A 204 37.33 46.46 1.13
N THR A 205 36.16 45.89 0.80
CA THR A 205 35.11 46.57 0.00
C THR A 205 34.63 47.88 0.64
N ILE A 206 34.51 47.93 1.98
CA ILE A 206 34.16 49.14 2.74
C ILE A 206 35.24 50.22 2.52
N VAL A 207 36.51 49.86 2.69
CA VAL A 207 37.65 50.78 2.59
C VAL A 207 37.76 51.39 1.19
N ASP A 208 37.69 50.56 0.14
CA ASP A 208 37.75 51.03 -1.25
C ASP A 208 36.54 51.90 -1.63
N THR A 209 35.33 51.50 -1.20
CA THR A 209 34.09 52.24 -1.53
C THR A 209 34.08 53.62 -0.87
N VAL A 210 34.40 53.71 0.43
CA VAL A 210 34.40 54.99 1.16
C VAL A 210 35.57 55.88 0.70
N GLY A 211 36.73 55.28 0.43
CA GLY A 211 37.90 55.97 -0.11
C GLY A 211 37.60 56.67 -1.44
N HIS A 212 37.06 55.94 -2.42
CA HIS A 212 36.63 56.52 -3.70
C HIS A 212 35.50 57.55 -3.53
N MET A 213 34.46 57.24 -2.75
CA MET A 213 33.24 58.07 -2.65
C MET A 213 33.52 59.47 -2.08
N LEU A 214 34.50 59.61 -1.19
CA LEU A 214 34.87 60.89 -0.57
C LEU A 214 36.07 61.58 -1.25
N GLU A 215 36.63 60.96 -2.30
CA GLU A 215 37.82 61.39 -3.05
C GLU A 215 39.08 61.62 -2.19
N VAL A 216 39.18 60.95 -1.03
CA VAL A 216 40.32 61.06 -0.09
C VAL A 216 41.58 60.37 -0.63
N ASP A 217 42.74 60.77 -0.14
CA ASP A 217 44.03 60.26 -0.64
C ASP A 217 44.40 58.91 -0.02
N VAL A 218 44.09 58.70 1.26
CA VAL A 218 44.25 57.42 1.97
C VAL A 218 43.03 57.13 2.84
N CYS A 219 42.59 55.88 2.84
CA CYS A 219 41.53 55.34 3.71
C CYS A 219 42.04 54.03 4.34
N LEU A 220 41.88 53.88 5.66
CA LEU A 220 42.45 52.77 6.44
C LEU A 220 41.42 52.26 7.45
N LEU A 221 41.22 50.95 7.53
CA LEU A 221 40.37 50.29 8.53
C LEU A 221 41.14 49.20 9.28
N ARG A 222 41.04 49.19 10.62
CA ARG A 222 41.54 48.11 11.48
C ARG A 222 40.38 47.44 12.23
N PRO A 223 40.19 46.10 12.15
CA PRO A 223 39.19 45.40 12.92
C PRO A 223 39.61 45.26 14.39
N PHE A 224 38.63 45.12 15.28
CA PHE A 224 38.81 44.94 16.72
C PHE A 224 38.27 43.57 17.13
N GLN A 225 39.12 42.70 17.66
CA GLN A 225 38.80 41.31 18.02
C GLN A 225 39.55 40.92 19.31
N GLU A 226 38.97 40.02 20.11
CA GLU A 226 39.54 39.58 21.41
C GLU A 226 39.98 40.74 22.33
N ASN A 227 39.25 41.86 22.25
CA ASN A 227 39.48 43.09 23.01
C ASN A 227 40.81 43.83 22.68
N GLN A 228 41.35 43.66 21.46
CA GLN A 228 42.48 44.40 20.90
C GLN A 228 42.25 44.77 19.42
N LEU A 229 43.00 45.75 18.89
CA LEU A 229 43.05 46.01 17.44
C LEU A 229 43.95 44.99 16.76
N VAL A 230 43.45 44.30 15.73
CA VAL A 230 44.24 43.32 14.96
C VAL A 230 45.27 44.06 14.11
N ASP A 231 46.44 43.47 13.90
CA ASP A 231 47.51 44.06 13.06
C ASP A 231 47.26 43.95 11.55
N GLU A 232 46.28 43.15 11.12
CA GLU A 232 45.76 43.18 9.75
C GLU A 232 44.90 44.43 9.51
N GLY A 233 45.48 45.46 8.89
CA GLY A 233 44.80 46.65 8.42
C GLY A 233 44.48 46.60 6.92
N PHE A 234 43.30 47.11 6.54
CA PHE A 234 42.82 47.20 5.16
C PHE A 234 42.99 48.64 4.67
N ILE A 235 43.56 48.84 3.47
CA ILE A 235 43.97 50.17 2.98
C ILE A 235 43.48 50.40 1.54
N TYR A 236 43.02 51.63 1.29
CA TYR A 236 42.82 52.23 -0.02
C TYR A 236 43.73 53.45 -0.13
N GLN A 237 44.32 53.65 -1.32
CA GLN A 237 45.16 54.80 -1.62
C GLN A 237 44.91 55.28 -3.06
N LYS A 238 44.75 56.59 -3.22
CA LYS A 238 44.49 57.25 -4.51
C LYS A 238 45.78 57.32 -5.33
N LEU A 239 45.87 56.58 -6.45
CA LEU A 239 47.02 56.67 -7.34
C LEU A 239 47.06 58.02 -8.07
N PRO A 240 48.23 58.67 -8.21
CA PRO A 240 48.38 59.86 -9.04
C PRO A 240 48.26 59.49 -10.53
N GLU A 241 47.44 60.23 -11.27
CA GLU A 241 47.24 60.02 -12.70
C GLU A 241 48.55 60.20 -13.48
N LYS A 242 48.78 59.30 -14.45
CA LYS A 242 49.83 59.43 -15.46
C LYS A 242 49.19 59.34 -16.84
N ASP A 243 49.45 60.33 -17.67
CA ASP A 243 49.05 60.33 -19.07
C ASP A 243 49.54 59.05 -19.78
N THR A 244 48.64 58.31 -20.42
CA THR A 244 49.02 57.37 -21.48
C THR A 244 47.86 57.16 -22.45
N GLU A 245 47.97 57.75 -23.64
CA GLU A 245 47.21 57.31 -24.80
C GLU A 245 47.70 55.94 -25.29
N THR A 246 46.96 55.37 -26.25
CA THR A 246 47.32 54.22 -27.12
C THR A 246 47.40 52.81 -26.50
N LEU A 247 46.56 51.93 -27.06
CA LEU A 247 46.84 50.54 -27.51
C LEU A 247 47.46 49.55 -26.48
N GLY A 248 46.91 48.36 -26.27
CA GLY A 248 45.78 47.68 -26.92
C GLY A 248 45.73 46.20 -26.48
N HIS A 249 44.74 45.43 -26.94
CA HIS A 249 44.48 44.06 -26.47
C HIS A 249 45.67 43.10 -26.53
N GLY A 250 45.81 42.27 -25.49
CA GLY A 250 46.63 41.05 -25.46
C GLY A 250 46.17 40.13 -24.33
N ASP A 251 45.86 38.87 -24.65
CA ASP A 251 45.24 37.91 -23.73
C ASP A 251 46.25 37.20 -22.81
N ALA A 252 45.83 36.89 -21.58
CA ALA A 252 46.40 35.80 -20.76
C ALA A 252 45.42 35.38 -19.65
N GLU A 253 45.26 34.06 -19.45
CA GLU A 253 44.54 33.49 -18.30
C GLU A 253 45.46 33.36 -17.06
N ASN A 254 44.84 33.17 -15.89
CA ASN A 254 45.46 32.68 -14.64
C ASN A 254 46.61 33.53 -14.05
N GLY A 255 46.26 34.46 -13.16
CA GLY A 255 47.23 35.24 -12.40
C GLY A 255 46.69 35.88 -11.12
N ASN A 256 46.18 35.09 -10.16
CA ASN A 256 45.92 35.62 -8.81
C ASN A 256 47.23 35.74 -8.00
N GLN A 257 48.18 36.52 -8.55
CA GLN A 257 49.34 37.04 -7.86
C GLN A 257 49.09 38.54 -7.70
N SER A 258 48.96 39.00 -6.45
CA SER A 258 48.94 40.43 -6.12
C SER A 258 50.30 41.03 -6.46
N SER A 259 50.42 41.59 -7.67
CA SER A 259 51.64 42.21 -8.18
C SER A 259 51.96 43.47 -7.36
N SER A 260 53.00 43.40 -6.55
CA SER A 260 53.46 44.50 -5.72
C SER A 260 54.05 45.62 -6.58
N VAL A 261 53.22 46.58 -6.97
CA VAL A 261 53.66 47.84 -7.59
C VAL A 261 54.01 48.81 -6.46
N SER A 262 55.26 49.30 -6.48
CA SER A 262 55.82 50.15 -5.44
C SER A 262 55.21 51.55 -5.42
N SER A 263 54.71 51.97 -4.26
CA SER A 263 54.58 53.38 -3.87
C SER A 263 55.06 53.53 -2.42
N ASP A 264 55.91 54.52 -2.16
CA ASP A 264 56.81 54.53 -1.00
C ASP A 264 56.14 54.98 0.31
N THR A 265 55.36 54.11 0.95
CA THR A 265 54.90 54.32 2.34
C THR A 265 54.76 52.98 3.09
N PRO A 266 55.54 52.73 4.17
CA PRO A 266 55.46 51.45 4.88
C PRO A 266 54.15 51.26 5.68
N LEU A 267 53.42 50.19 5.38
CA LEU A 267 52.23 49.72 6.12
C LEU A 267 52.35 49.78 7.67
N PRO A 268 53.49 49.40 8.31
CA PRO A 268 53.64 49.46 9.77
C PRO A 268 53.70 50.87 10.39
N LEU A 269 53.84 51.91 9.59
CA LEU A 269 53.74 53.31 10.04
C LEU A 269 52.28 53.78 9.97
N LEU A 270 51.60 53.52 8.85
CA LEU A 270 50.19 53.89 8.69
C LEU A 270 49.28 53.22 9.73
N SER A 271 49.58 51.99 10.17
CA SER A 271 48.81 51.29 11.21
C SER A 271 48.82 52.01 12.57
N GLN A 272 49.76 52.93 12.82
CA GLN A 272 49.84 53.77 14.03
C GLN A 272 48.98 55.03 13.95
N THR A 273 48.49 55.41 12.76
CA THR A 273 47.56 56.54 12.59
C THR A 273 46.14 56.25 13.11
N VAL A 274 45.87 55.00 13.51
CA VAL A 274 44.59 54.50 14.03
C VAL A 274 44.79 53.87 15.40
N TRP A 275 43.93 54.24 16.36
CA TRP A 275 43.94 53.77 17.74
C TRP A 275 42.51 53.47 18.22
N GLU A 276 42.34 52.81 19.38
CA GLU A 276 41.00 52.58 19.94
C GLU A 276 40.34 53.93 20.26
N THR A 277 39.21 54.20 19.61
CA THR A 277 38.34 55.32 19.95
C THR A 277 36.88 54.90 19.83
N ARG A 278 36.00 55.63 20.51
CA ARG A 278 34.55 55.36 20.54
C ARG A 278 33.70 56.60 20.20
N GLU A 279 34.37 57.69 19.81
CA GLU A 279 33.77 58.93 19.33
C GLU A 279 34.39 59.31 17.98
N VAL A 280 33.64 60.05 17.15
CA VAL A 280 34.13 60.54 15.85
C VAL A 280 35.12 61.67 16.07
N GLN A 281 36.31 61.56 15.48
CA GLN A 281 37.38 62.54 15.62
C GLN A 281 37.63 63.26 14.29
N VAL A 282 37.18 64.51 14.22
CA VAL A 282 37.51 65.44 13.13
C VAL A 282 38.82 66.15 13.47
N ILE A 283 39.76 66.17 12.52
CA ILE A 283 41.08 66.82 12.62
C ILE A 283 41.28 67.66 11.35
N HIS A 284 41.08 68.98 11.44
CA HIS A 284 41.18 69.87 10.28
C HIS A 284 42.62 70.30 9.93
N ASP A 285 43.51 70.32 10.90
CA ASP A 285 44.95 70.59 10.71
C ASP A 285 45.79 69.80 11.73
N VAL A 286 46.47 68.77 11.24
CA VAL A 286 47.36 67.87 12.00
C VAL A 286 48.53 68.60 12.67
N ALA A 287 48.97 69.74 12.15
CA ALA A 287 50.06 70.52 12.75
C ALA A 287 49.62 71.28 14.04
N SER A 288 48.32 71.41 14.27
CA SER A 288 47.73 72.18 15.38
C SER A 288 47.09 71.32 16.49
N ASP A 289 46.95 70.01 16.29
CA ASP A 289 46.11 69.16 17.13
C ASP A 289 46.86 68.53 18.32
N GLU A 290 46.42 68.86 19.54
CA GLU A 290 46.96 68.34 20.81
C GLU A 290 46.87 66.81 20.95
N ARG A 291 46.00 66.14 20.16
CA ARG A 291 45.87 64.67 20.16
C ARG A 291 46.98 63.97 19.38
N ILE A 292 47.77 64.72 18.60
CA ILE A 292 48.92 64.23 17.83
C ILE A 292 50.22 64.83 18.38
N GLN A 293 50.24 66.13 18.68
CA GLN A 293 51.41 66.83 19.18
C GLN A 293 51.59 66.64 20.70
N GLY A 294 52.43 65.70 21.12
CA GLY A 294 52.70 65.48 22.54
C GLY A 294 53.99 64.70 22.85
N ASP A 295 54.42 64.81 24.12
CA ASP A 295 55.77 64.42 24.54
C ASP A 295 55.92 62.92 24.87
N ALA A 296 54.80 62.17 24.92
CA ALA A 296 54.77 60.74 25.18
C ALA A 296 55.29 59.91 23.99
N VAL A 297 55.86 58.73 24.26
CA VAL A 297 56.49 57.87 23.23
C VAL A 297 55.53 57.51 22.09
N GLU A 298 54.28 57.17 22.41
CA GLU A 298 53.23 56.88 21.42
C GLU A 298 52.80 58.12 20.62
N LEU A 299 52.75 59.30 21.24
CA LEU A 299 52.37 60.53 20.54
C LEU A 299 53.48 60.95 19.56
N ARG A 300 54.75 60.78 19.94
CA ARG A 300 55.89 60.98 19.04
C ARG A 300 55.89 60.01 17.86
N SER A 301 55.50 58.74 18.05
CA SER A 301 55.42 57.78 16.94
C SER A 301 54.23 58.05 16.02
N ARG A 302 53.08 58.47 16.57
CA ARG A 302 51.93 58.98 15.80
C ARG A 302 52.31 60.22 14.99
N ALA A 303 52.89 61.24 15.61
CA ALA A 303 53.31 62.47 14.93
C ALA A 303 54.31 62.19 13.79
N ALA A 304 55.25 61.25 13.98
CA ALA A 304 56.12 60.78 12.90
C ALA A 304 55.33 60.12 11.76
N ALA A 305 54.42 59.18 12.06
CA ALA A 305 53.61 58.51 11.04
C ALA A 305 52.71 59.45 10.24
N PHE A 306 52.09 60.44 10.88
CA PHE A 306 51.32 61.50 10.19
C PHE A 306 52.19 62.39 9.31
N THR A 307 53.44 62.67 9.73
CA THR A 307 54.40 63.50 8.99
C THR A 307 54.96 62.77 7.76
N ASP A 308 55.43 61.53 7.92
CA ASP A 308 55.95 60.71 6.81
C ASP A 308 54.88 60.48 5.74
N ALA A 309 53.62 60.28 6.13
CA ALA A 309 52.49 60.13 5.21
C ALA A 309 51.94 61.46 4.63
N ASN A 310 52.54 62.61 4.98
CA ASN A 310 52.12 63.96 4.53
C ASN A 310 50.62 64.26 4.77
N ILE A 311 50.02 63.72 5.83
CA ILE A 311 48.60 63.87 6.14
C ILE A 311 48.35 65.25 6.76
N CYS A 312 47.53 66.08 6.11
CA CYS A 312 47.20 67.43 6.58
C CYS A 312 45.93 67.46 7.42
N SER A 313 44.95 66.63 7.09
CA SER A 313 43.66 66.56 7.79
C SER A 313 43.09 65.15 7.79
N SER A 314 42.35 64.79 8.82
CA SER A 314 41.88 63.43 9.07
C SER A 314 40.46 63.40 9.67
N LEU A 315 39.72 62.33 9.38
CA LEU A 315 38.43 62.01 9.96
C LEU A 315 38.46 60.54 10.41
N ILE A 316 38.46 60.30 11.73
CA ILE A 316 38.50 58.97 12.33
C ILE A 316 37.12 58.63 12.87
N VAL A 317 36.57 57.48 12.46
CA VAL A 317 35.20 57.05 12.71
C VAL A 317 35.20 55.61 13.26
N PRO A 318 34.70 55.38 14.49
CA PRO A 318 34.59 54.03 15.04
C PRO A 318 33.36 53.32 14.49
N LEU A 319 33.52 52.07 14.05
CA LEU A 319 32.43 51.20 13.60
C LEU A 319 31.92 50.43 14.81
N ILE A 320 30.87 50.95 15.46
CA ILE A 320 30.28 50.39 16.67
C ILE A 320 28.95 49.71 16.34
N CYS A 321 28.78 48.45 16.74
CA CYS A 321 27.51 47.75 16.68
C CYS A 321 27.10 47.34 18.11
N ARG A 322 25.88 47.71 18.54
CA ARG A 322 25.33 47.32 19.86
C ARG A 322 26.25 47.61 21.07
N GLN A 323 26.97 48.73 21.04
CA GLN A 323 27.98 49.17 22.03
C GLN A 323 29.34 48.44 21.99
N GLU A 324 29.50 47.42 21.13
CA GLU A 324 30.78 46.78 20.85
C GLU A 324 31.49 47.46 19.67
N LEU A 325 32.81 47.67 19.80
CA LEU A 325 33.65 48.19 18.71
C LEU A 325 33.99 47.04 17.76
N MET A 326 33.58 47.13 16.50
CA MET A 326 33.88 46.12 15.47
C MET A 326 35.15 46.45 14.70
N ALA A 327 35.39 47.74 14.44
CA ALA A 327 36.55 48.26 13.74
C ALA A 327 36.72 49.77 13.98
N VAL A 328 37.86 50.33 13.61
CA VAL A 328 38.07 51.78 13.47
C VAL A 328 38.47 52.09 12.03
N LEU A 329 37.78 53.05 11.42
CA LEU A 329 38.01 53.58 10.07
C LEU A 329 38.66 54.97 10.19
N ALA A 330 39.64 55.27 9.35
CA ALA A 330 40.25 56.60 9.25
C ALA A 330 40.37 57.03 7.78
N LEU A 331 40.05 58.30 7.54
CA LEU A 331 40.03 58.94 6.24
C LEU A 331 41.01 60.11 6.28
N HIS A 332 42.02 60.08 5.42
CA HIS A 332 43.14 61.02 5.45
C HIS A 332 43.23 61.79 4.13
N GLN A 333 43.34 63.12 4.23
CA GLN A 333 43.70 63.98 3.10
C GLN A 333 45.16 64.39 3.25
N CYS A 334 45.95 64.15 2.21
CA CYS A 334 47.38 64.45 2.16
C CYS A 334 47.63 65.75 1.38
N TYR A 335 48.76 66.40 1.63
CA TYR A 335 49.26 67.59 0.90
C TYR A 335 48.41 68.87 0.97
N ALA A 336 47.11 68.81 1.29
CA ALA A 336 46.21 69.95 1.44
C ALA A 336 45.21 69.74 2.60
N PRO A 337 44.91 70.78 3.42
CA PRO A 337 43.95 70.68 4.51
C PRO A 337 42.50 70.73 4.01
N ARG A 338 41.66 69.80 4.48
CA ARG A 338 40.22 69.72 4.15
C ARG A 338 39.35 70.17 5.34
N ILE A 339 38.42 71.08 5.06
CA ILE A 339 37.34 71.42 5.99
C ILE A 339 36.17 70.48 5.72
N TRP A 340 36.03 69.46 6.57
CA TRP A 340 34.87 68.56 6.57
C TRP A 340 33.58 69.32 6.92
N SER A 341 32.55 69.19 6.09
CA SER A 341 31.22 69.76 6.34
C SER A 341 30.33 68.87 7.20
N GLU A 342 29.31 69.44 7.86
CA GLU A 342 28.35 68.66 8.67
C GLU A 342 27.61 67.60 7.82
N ASP A 343 27.24 67.95 6.58
CA ASP A 343 26.60 67.02 5.62
C ASP A 343 27.53 65.84 5.28
N GLU A 344 28.85 66.07 5.12
CA GLU A 344 29.83 64.99 4.91
C GLU A 344 30.00 64.12 6.16
N VAL A 345 30.21 64.72 7.34
CA VAL A 345 30.42 63.96 8.58
C VAL A 345 29.21 63.08 8.91
N GLN A 346 27.99 63.60 8.76
CA GLN A 346 26.76 62.80 8.89
C GLN A 346 26.70 61.66 7.87
N LEU A 347 27.13 61.89 6.62
CA LEU A 347 27.15 60.87 5.59
C LEU A 347 28.16 59.75 5.89
N VAL A 348 29.36 60.07 6.38
CA VAL A 348 30.34 59.06 6.80
C VAL A 348 29.84 58.29 8.03
N MET A 349 29.22 58.95 9.01
CA MET A 349 28.62 58.27 10.17
C MET A 349 27.53 57.27 9.75
N MET A 350 26.59 57.69 8.88
CA MET A 350 25.54 56.79 8.38
C MET A 350 26.12 55.58 7.62
N VAL A 351 27.20 55.76 6.86
CA VAL A 351 27.90 54.66 6.17
C VAL A 351 28.64 53.75 7.16
N ALA A 352 29.30 54.31 8.17
CA ALA A 352 29.98 53.55 9.22
C ALA A 352 29.01 52.70 10.06
N ASP A 353 27.82 53.22 10.38
CA ASP A 353 26.76 52.46 11.06
C ASP A 353 26.31 51.24 10.23
N GLN A 354 26.11 51.41 8.92
CA GLN A 354 25.77 50.29 8.02
C GLN A 354 26.92 49.28 7.90
N ALA A 355 28.16 49.75 7.82
CA ALA A 355 29.34 48.90 7.79
C ALA A 355 29.51 48.09 9.10
N ALA A 356 29.36 48.73 10.26
CA ALA A 356 29.41 48.08 11.57
C ALA A 356 28.32 47.00 11.72
N LEU A 357 27.10 47.30 11.27
CA LEU A 357 25.99 46.34 11.26
C LEU A 357 26.29 45.13 10.35
N ALA A 358 26.83 45.36 9.15
CA ALA A 358 27.16 44.29 8.21
C ALA A 358 28.30 43.38 8.70
N LEU A 359 29.37 43.96 9.28
CA LEU A 359 30.46 43.18 9.87
C LEU A 359 29.99 42.31 11.03
N SER A 360 29.12 42.85 11.89
CA SER A 360 28.47 42.12 12.99
C SER A 360 27.59 40.96 12.47
N GLN A 361 26.83 41.17 11.38
CA GLN A 361 26.03 40.12 10.74
C GLN A 361 26.89 39.02 10.10
N ALA A 362 27.96 39.37 9.39
CA ALA A 362 28.86 38.40 8.75
C ALA A 362 29.55 37.50 9.79
N TYR A 363 30.09 38.10 10.86
CA TYR A 363 30.72 37.37 11.96
C TYR A 363 29.75 36.42 12.67
N ALA A 364 28.52 36.88 12.96
CA ALA A 364 27.48 36.02 13.53
C ALA A 364 27.05 34.88 12.58
N TYR A 365 27.01 35.13 11.27
CA TYR A 365 26.68 34.11 10.28
C TYR A 365 27.75 33.01 10.18
N GLU A 366 29.04 33.35 10.24
CA GLU A 366 30.13 32.36 10.28
C GLU A 366 30.04 31.46 11.53
N GLN A 367 29.78 32.04 12.71
CA GLN A 367 29.57 31.26 13.94
C GLN A 367 28.36 30.31 13.84
N VAL A 368 27.21 30.81 13.36
CA VAL A 368 25.99 30.00 13.18
C VAL A 368 26.21 28.89 12.15
N ARG A 369 26.94 29.16 11.05
CA ARG A 369 27.28 28.17 10.03
C ARG A 369 28.16 27.06 10.58
N ALA A 370 29.17 27.39 11.39
CA ALA A 370 30.03 26.40 12.05
C ALA A 370 29.26 25.53 13.05
N LEU A 371 28.34 26.12 13.84
CA LEU A 371 27.47 25.39 14.75
C LEU A 371 26.50 24.45 14.00
N ALA A 372 25.85 24.95 12.94
CA ALA A 372 24.94 24.16 12.11
C ALA A 372 25.65 22.98 11.41
N GLN A 373 26.90 23.15 10.98
CA GLN A 373 27.70 22.04 10.45
C GLN A 373 27.98 20.95 11.50
N ARG A 374 28.26 21.33 12.75
CA ARG A 374 28.43 20.38 13.87
C ARG A 374 27.13 19.64 14.18
N GLU A 375 25.99 20.33 14.22
CA GLU A 375 24.68 19.71 14.44
C GLU A 375 24.27 18.80 13.28
N ALA A 376 24.52 19.20 12.02
CA ALA A 376 24.26 18.38 10.85
C ALA A 376 25.06 17.06 10.87
N LEU A 377 26.31 17.08 11.34
CA LEU A 377 27.13 15.88 11.50
C LEU A 377 26.54 14.93 12.58
N ILE A 378 26.15 15.47 13.74
CA ILE A 378 25.50 14.69 14.82
C ILE A 378 24.17 14.10 14.35
N ASN A 379 23.35 14.88 13.64
CA ASN A 379 22.08 14.42 13.08
C ASN A 379 22.28 13.36 11.99
N THR A 380 23.32 13.47 11.17
CA THR A 380 23.66 12.44 10.15
C THR A 380 24.03 11.11 10.82
N ILE A 381 24.87 11.13 11.86
CA ILE A 381 25.23 9.94 12.63
C ILE A 381 23.98 9.35 13.31
N THR A 382 23.16 10.20 13.96
CA THR A 382 21.93 9.80 14.63
C THR A 382 20.88 9.22 13.67
N SER A 383 20.79 9.74 12.44
CA SER A 383 19.90 9.21 11.41
C SER A 383 20.37 7.86 10.87
N ALA A 384 21.68 7.63 10.76
CA ALA A 384 22.21 6.32 10.40
C ALA A 384 21.91 5.28 11.49
N ILE A 385 22.15 5.63 12.76
CA ILE A 385 21.80 4.82 13.96
C ILE A 385 20.31 4.41 13.94
N ARG A 386 19.41 5.33 13.55
CA ARG A 386 17.95 5.08 13.54
C ARG A 386 17.43 4.39 12.27
N SER A 387 18.27 4.12 11.26
CA SER A 387 17.84 3.57 9.97
C SER A 387 17.76 2.04 9.91
N SER A 388 18.36 1.32 10.87
CA SER A 388 18.15 -0.12 11.07
C SER A 388 17.66 -0.39 12.49
N LEU A 389 17.02 -1.55 12.67
CA LEU A 389 16.64 -2.11 13.98
C LEU A 389 17.50 -3.34 14.35
N ASP A 390 18.35 -3.82 13.43
CA ASP A 390 19.32 -4.87 13.74
C ASP A 390 20.51 -4.25 14.53
N PRO A 391 20.83 -4.75 15.73
CA PRO A 391 21.96 -4.24 16.49
C PRO A 391 23.30 -4.33 15.73
N GLN A 392 23.51 -5.33 14.85
CA GLN A 392 24.76 -5.47 14.11
C GLN A 392 24.98 -4.31 13.12
N ASP A 393 23.94 -3.92 12.38
CA ASP A 393 23.97 -2.76 11.48
C ASP A 393 24.24 -1.47 12.26
N ILE A 394 23.52 -1.28 13.38
CA ILE A 394 23.66 -0.11 14.25
C ILE A 394 25.10 0.02 14.74
N PHE A 395 25.71 -1.07 15.21
CA PHE A 395 27.07 -1.08 15.74
C PHE A 395 28.13 -0.77 14.69
N ALA A 396 28.00 -1.36 13.49
CA ALA A 396 28.89 -1.07 12.36
C ALA A 396 28.74 0.38 11.86
N ALA A 397 27.51 0.91 11.80
CA ALA A 397 27.25 2.30 11.43
C ALA A 397 27.87 3.30 12.42
N ILE A 398 27.79 3.02 13.73
CA ILE A 398 28.42 3.85 14.78
C ILE A 398 29.94 3.89 14.58
N THR A 399 30.61 2.74 14.52
CA THR A 399 32.09 2.70 14.43
C THR A 399 32.60 3.29 13.13
N GLN A 400 31.95 3.01 12.00
CA GLN A 400 32.35 3.56 10.70
C GLN A 400 32.17 5.09 10.66
N LYS A 401 30.99 5.61 11.05
CA LYS A 401 30.72 7.05 10.93
C LYS A 401 31.49 7.90 11.93
N LEU A 402 31.65 7.44 13.18
CA LEU A 402 32.48 8.13 14.16
C LEU A 402 33.97 8.05 13.80
N GLY A 403 34.42 6.90 13.28
CA GLY A 403 35.79 6.69 12.80
C GLY A 403 36.16 7.64 11.65
N GLN A 404 35.29 7.75 10.65
CA GLN A 404 35.44 8.68 9.52
C GLN A 404 35.38 10.16 9.98
N ALA A 405 34.43 10.52 10.85
CA ALA A 405 34.24 11.89 11.32
C ALA A 405 35.44 12.43 12.12
N LEU A 406 36.09 11.59 12.93
CA LEU A 406 37.27 11.95 13.72
C LEU A 406 38.61 11.65 13.02
N GLN A 407 38.61 11.07 11.82
CA GLN A 407 39.82 10.68 11.07
C GLN A 407 40.82 9.87 11.92
N VAL A 408 40.31 8.89 12.67
CA VAL A 408 41.12 8.04 13.57
C VAL A 408 41.65 6.80 12.84
N ASP A 409 42.76 6.23 13.32
CA ASP A 409 43.30 4.99 12.72
C ASP A 409 42.36 3.79 12.96
N GLY A 410 41.54 3.81 14.02
CA GLY A 410 40.43 2.87 14.22
C GLY A 410 39.45 3.26 15.34
N CYS A 411 38.26 2.65 15.33
CA CYS A 411 37.17 2.83 16.29
C CYS A 411 36.54 1.47 16.65
N VAL A 412 36.23 1.25 17.93
CA VAL A 412 35.63 0.01 18.45
C VAL A 412 34.38 0.36 19.26
N LEU A 413 33.33 -0.46 19.13
CA LEU A 413 32.16 -0.45 20.01
C LEU A 413 32.12 -1.78 20.76
N SER A 414 32.05 -1.73 22.08
CA SER A 414 31.98 -2.91 22.95
C SER A 414 30.83 -2.80 23.93
N LEU A 415 30.13 -3.90 24.18
CA LEU A 415 29.06 -4.00 25.17
C LEU A 415 29.48 -4.93 26.31
N TRP A 416 29.21 -4.49 27.54
CA TRP A 416 29.57 -5.17 28.79
C TRP A 416 28.94 -4.44 29.99
N THR A 417 28.71 -5.19 31.05
CA THR A 417 28.19 -4.73 32.34
C THR A 417 29.21 -4.94 33.46
N GLU A 418 28.96 -4.40 34.66
CA GLU A 418 29.87 -4.56 35.82
C GLU A 418 29.99 -6.03 36.31
N ASP A 419 28.98 -6.84 36.01
CA ASP A 419 28.92 -8.28 36.33
C ASP A 419 29.68 -9.15 35.31
N ASP A 420 29.96 -8.64 34.09
CA ASP A 420 30.66 -9.39 33.05
C ASP A 420 32.16 -9.55 33.35
N GLU A 421 32.70 -10.75 33.11
CA GLU A 421 34.12 -11.01 33.33
C GLU A 421 35.01 -10.38 32.25
N TYR A 422 34.56 -10.32 30.99
CA TYR A 422 35.33 -9.87 29.83
C TYR A 422 34.55 -8.90 28.92
N VAL A 423 35.25 -7.93 28.34
CA VAL A 423 34.68 -7.02 27.33
C VAL A 423 34.42 -7.74 26.01
N ARG A 424 33.18 -7.66 25.52
CA ARG A 424 32.76 -8.17 24.19
C ARG A 424 32.76 -7.04 23.16
N CYS A 425 33.60 -7.16 22.14
CA CYS A 425 33.51 -6.33 20.93
C CYS A 425 32.21 -6.66 20.16
N VAL A 426 31.50 -5.63 19.70
CA VAL A 426 30.27 -5.77 18.90
C VAL A 426 30.29 -4.97 17.60
N GLY A 427 31.22 -4.02 17.44
CA GLY A 427 31.45 -3.27 16.22
C GLY A 427 32.90 -2.81 16.11
N LEU A 428 33.43 -2.75 14.89
CA LEU A 428 34.81 -2.36 14.59
C LEU A 428 34.86 -1.47 13.34
N TYR A 429 35.82 -0.56 13.31
CA TYR A 429 36.27 0.17 12.13
C TYR A 429 37.79 0.29 12.20
N ASP A 430 38.49 -0.06 11.13
CA ASP A 430 39.95 0.07 11.01
C ASP A 430 40.28 0.73 9.66
N SER A 431 41.02 1.83 9.70
CA SER A 431 41.40 2.61 8.51
C SER A 431 42.33 1.86 7.54
N SER A 432 42.84 0.68 7.91
CA SER A 432 43.77 -0.11 7.10
C SER A 432 43.11 -1.12 6.15
N GLU A 433 41.79 -1.35 6.22
CA GLU A 433 41.09 -2.29 5.33
C GLU A 433 40.45 -1.63 4.08
N ASP A 434 40.47 -0.29 3.98
CA ASP A 434 39.82 0.50 2.92
C ASP A 434 40.55 0.46 1.54
N VAL A 435 41.23 -0.64 1.19
CA VAL A 435 41.97 -0.80 -0.07
C VAL A 435 41.76 -2.19 -0.70
N ASN A 436 40.98 -2.23 -1.80
CA ASN A 436 40.79 -3.34 -2.78
C ASN A 436 39.66 -4.38 -2.59
N THR A 437 38.42 -4.00 -2.25
CA THR A 437 37.23 -4.88 -2.39
C THR A 437 36.00 -4.21 -3.05
N HIS A 438 36.13 -3.83 -4.33
CA HIS A 438 34.98 -3.51 -5.19
C HIS A 438 34.30 -4.81 -5.72
N ASN A 439 33.41 -5.44 -4.94
CA ASN A 439 32.44 -6.41 -5.49
C ASN A 439 31.22 -6.69 -4.58
N PRO A 440 30.11 -5.93 -4.69
CA PRO A 440 28.93 -6.10 -3.83
C PRO A 440 27.98 -7.19 -4.36
N LYS A 441 28.33 -8.47 -4.18
CA LYS A 441 27.43 -9.61 -4.55
C LYS A 441 27.31 -10.78 -3.57
N ASN A 442 28.26 -11.00 -2.66
CA ASN A 442 28.12 -12.00 -1.59
C ASN A 442 27.93 -11.29 -0.24
N ILE A 443 26.69 -11.17 0.22
CA ILE A 443 26.34 -10.53 1.50
C ILE A 443 26.38 -11.55 2.66
N GLU A 444 26.33 -12.85 2.38
CA GLU A 444 26.23 -13.90 3.40
C GLU A 444 27.59 -14.28 4.01
N ASP A 445 28.69 -14.24 3.22
CA ASP A 445 30.04 -14.63 3.66
C ASP A 445 30.69 -13.67 4.67
N VAL A 446 30.13 -12.48 4.89
CA VAL A 446 30.71 -11.44 5.77
C VAL A 446 30.48 -11.75 7.27
N LYS A 447 29.51 -12.61 7.59
CA LYS A 447 29.01 -12.84 8.97
C LYS A 447 29.95 -13.60 9.92
N THR A 448 31.17 -13.97 9.50
CA THR A 448 32.09 -14.84 10.26
C THR A 448 33.49 -14.26 10.52
N HIS A 449 33.67 -12.93 10.43
CA HIS A 449 34.81 -12.29 11.08
C HIS A 449 34.62 -12.33 12.61
N ASN A 450 35.32 -13.25 13.28
CA ASN A 450 35.33 -13.37 14.74
C ASN A 450 35.81 -12.06 15.38
N LEU A 451 34.88 -11.28 15.91
CA LEU A 451 35.17 -10.05 16.66
C LEU A 451 36.02 -10.39 17.90
N PRO A 452 37.13 -9.66 18.15
CA PRO A 452 38.05 -9.99 19.23
C PRO A 452 37.40 -9.78 20.60
N GLN A 453 37.54 -10.78 21.48
CA GLN A 453 37.24 -10.64 22.91
C GLN A 453 38.46 -10.08 23.66
N SER A 454 38.23 -9.40 24.78
CA SER A 454 39.32 -8.99 25.67
C SER A 454 40.02 -10.20 26.29
N GLN A 455 41.36 -10.22 26.28
CA GLN A 455 42.16 -11.21 27.01
C GLN A 455 42.31 -10.88 28.50
N ALA A 456 42.00 -9.64 28.89
CA ALA A 456 42.05 -9.19 30.28
C ALA A 456 40.63 -9.04 30.86
N PRO A 457 40.39 -9.47 32.11
CA PRO A 457 39.10 -9.28 32.76
C PRO A 457 38.85 -7.81 33.10
N ILE A 458 37.58 -7.39 33.15
CA ILE A 458 37.19 -5.97 33.34
C ILE A 458 37.74 -5.39 34.66
N LYS A 459 37.79 -6.22 35.71
CA LYS A 459 38.34 -5.90 37.04
C LYS A 459 39.87 -5.73 37.06
N GLY A 460 40.58 -6.16 36.01
CA GLY A 460 42.02 -6.00 35.86
C GLY A 460 42.46 -4.81 35.01
N ASN A 461 41.55 -4.19 34.24
CA ASN A 461 41.91 -3.13 33.28
C ASN A 461 41.83 -1.74 33.93
N PRO A 462 42.96 -1.05 34.20
CA PRO A 462 42.95 0.24 34.91
C PRO A 462 42.23 1.36 34.14
N ILE A 463 42.18 1.31 32.81
CA ILE A 463 41.49 2.32 31.98
C ILE A 463 39.97 2.17 32.12
N LEU A 464 39.47 0.93 32.15
CA LEU A 464 38.03 0.67 32.34
C LEU A 464 37.61 0.89 33.79
N GLN A 465 38.46 0.55 34.77
CA GLN A 465 38.20 0.84 36.18
C GLN A 465 38.13 2.36 36.44
N GLU A 466 39.01 3.16 35.85
CA GLU A 466 38.93 4.63 35.97
C GLU A 466 37.67 5.17 35.28
N MET A 467 37.32 4.66 34.09
CA MET A 467 36.08 5.03 33.37
C MET A 467 34.81 4.69 34.18
N LEU A 468 34.78 3.55 34.87
CA LEU A 468 33.67 3.17 35.78
C LEU A 468 33.62 4.09 37.01
N ARG A 469 34.78 4.48 37.55
CA ARG A 469 34.90 5.31 38.75
C ARG A 469 34.50 6.77 38.50
N THR A 470 34.77 7.31 37.31
CA THR A 470 34.48 8.71 36.95
C THR A 470 33.18 8.88 36.16
N GLN A 471 32.77 7.86 35.41
CA GLN A 471 31.75 7.94 34.34
C GLN A 471 32.07 8.98 33.24
N GLU A 472 33.33 9.41 33.13
CA GLU A 472 33.82 10.36 32.12
C GLU A 472 34.78 9.70 31.11
N PRO A 473 35.00 10.32 29.93
CA PRO A 473 35.96 9.80 28.96
C PRO A 473 37.40 9.75 29.48
N VAL A 474 38.06 8.61 29.34
CA VAL A 474 39.47 8.43 29.70
C VAL A 474 40.34 8.68 28.47
N ILE A 475 41.24 9.65 28.56
CA ILE A 475 42.03 10.17 27.43
C ILE A 475 43.52 9.89 27.67
N VAL A 476 44.16 9.23 26.71
CA VAL A 476 45.60 8.90 26.75
C VAL A 476 46.31 9.52 25.52
N PRO A 477 47.05 10.63 25.68
CA PRO A 477 47.67 11.34 24.56
C PRO A 477 48.94 10.65 24.02
N ASP A 478 49.71 9.95 24.84
CA ASP A 478 50.76 9.03 24.35
C ASP A 478 50.93 7.81 25.28
N MET A 479 50.52 6.64 24.79
CA MET A 479 50.56 5.35 25.47
C MET A 479 51.98 4.92 25.89
N SER A 480 53.03 5.48 25.26
CA SER A 480 54.42 5.22 25.65
C SER A 480 54.78 5.79 27.03
N GLN A 481 54.06 6.80 27.52
CA GLN A 481 54.33 7.47 28.80
C GLN A 481 53.61 6.80 29.99
N CYS A 482 52.63 5.94 29.74
CA CYS A 482 51.85 5.27 30.77
C CYS A 482 52.62 4.11 31.46
N PRO A 483 52.22 3.69 32.69
CA PRO A 483 52.85 2.56 33.40
C PRO A 483 52.86 1.26 32.59
N PRO A 484 53.83 0.33 32.81
CA PRO A 484 53.85 -0.97 32.14
C PRO A 484 52.56 -1.77 32.37
N GLU A 485 51.92 -1.60 33.51
CA GLU A 485 50.61 -2.17 33.89
C GLU A 485 49.43 -1.69 33.02
N THR A 486 49.62 -0.67 32.16
CA THR A 486 48.62 -0.27 31.16
C THR A 486 48.93 -0.82 29.75
N LYS A 487 50.17 -1.27 29.52
CA LYS A 487 50.70 -1.65 28.20
C LYS A 487 50.43 -3.13 27.89
N GLY A 488 49.15 -3.47 27.78
CA GLY A 488 48.68 -4.81 27.43
C GLY A 488 47.16 -5.01 27.42
N PHE A 489 46.38 -3.99 27.77
CA PHE A 489 44.94 -4.07 28.00
C PHE A 489 44.07 -3.55 26.84
N ASP A 490 44.65 -3.42 25.65
CA ASP A 490 43.92 -3.10 24.41
C ASP A 490 43.27 -4.37 23.82
N LEU A 491 42.21 -4.23 23.03
CA LEU A 491 41.64 -5.39 22.32
C LEU A 491 42.63 -5.90 21.25
N HIS A 492 42.53 -7.19 20.91
CA HIS A 492 43.42 -7.85 19.94
C HIS A 492 43.16 -7.35 18.50
N LEU A 493 43.70 -6.16 18.20
CA LEU A 493 43.59 -5.45 16.93
C LEU A 493 44.97 -5.39 16.25
N ARG A 494 45.00 -5.40 14.91
CA ARG A 494 46.23 -5.63 14.13
C ARG A 494 47.35 -4.58 14.30
N VAL A 495 47.05 -3.42 14.91
CA VAL A 495 48.01 -2.34 15.14
C VAL A 495 47.83 -1.76 16.56
N PRO A 496 48.89 -1.70 17.40
CA PRO A 496 48.81 -1.15 18.75
C PRO A 496 48.58 0.36 18.75
N ALA A 497 47.78 0.86 19.69
CA ALA A 497 47.50 2.27 19.85
C ALA A 497 48.70 3.07 20.39
N ARG A 498 48.92 4.27 19.83
CA ARG A 498 49.81 5.30 20.38
C ARG A 498 49.04 6.37 21.16
N SER A 499 47.83 6.72 20.74
CA SER A 499 46.90 7.55 21.52
C SER A 499 45.54 6.88 21.58
N LEU A 500 44.84 7.04 22.71
CA LEU A 500 43.57 6.39 23.00
C LEU A 500 42.58 7.42 23.55
N MET A 501 41.30 7.24 23.24
CA MET A 501 40.19 7.88 23.95
C MET A 501 39.09 6.82 24.14
N VAL A 502 38.71 6.57 25.39
CA VAL A 502 37.65 5.62 25.76
C VAL A 502 36.48 6.41 26.33
N VAL A 503 35.28 6.19 25.80
CA VAL A 503 34.05 6.90 26.15
C VAL A 503 33.01 5.90 26.66
N PRO A 504 32.42 6.09 27.86
CA PRO A 504 31.41 5.17 28.38
C PRO A 504 30.09 5.26 27.61
N LEU A 505 29.42 4.12 27.42
CA LEU A 505 28.02 4.06 27.01
C LEU A 505 27.16 4.07 28.29
N LEU A 506 26.54 5.21 28.60
CA LEU A 506 25.75 5.37 29.81
C LEU A 506 24.24 5.23 29.53
N ALA A 507 23.58 4.30 30.22
CA ALA A 507 22.13 4.16 30.25
C ALA A 507 21.66 4.08 31.71
N ASP A 508 20.65 4.89 32.08
CA ASP A 508 20.09 4.96 33.44
C ASP A 508 21.14 5.10 34.57
N GLY A 509 22.23 5.84 34.30
CA GLY A 509 23.35 6.06 35.23
C GLY A 509 24.35 4.90 35.37
N LYS A 510 24.20 3.84 34.57
CA LYS A 510 25.11 2.68 34.52
C LYS A 510 25.88 2.62 33.20
N SER A 511 27.11 2.10 33.26
CA SER A 511 27.88 1.73 32.06
C SER A 511 27.33 0.43 31.48
N ILE A 512 26.87 0.46 30.23
CA ILE A 512 26.44 -0.71 29.44
C ILE A 512 27.44 -1.08 28.34
N GLY A 513 28.58 -0.38 28.29
CA GLY A 513 29.66 -0.63 27.34
C GLY A 513 30.57 0.58 27.16
N SER A 514 31.35 0.58 26.08
CA SER A 514 32.34 1.62 25.80
C SER A 514 32.63 1.77 24.30
N ILE A 515 32.82 3.00 23.84
CA ILE A 515 33.44 3.33 22.55
C ILE A 515 34.93 3.58 22.78
N THR A 516 35.79 2.91 22.00
CA THR A 516 37.25 3.10 22.04
C THR A 516 37.76 3.62 20.71
N LEU A 517 38.35 4.82 20.71
CA LEU A 517 38.94 5.49 19.56
C LEU A 517 40.47 5.49 19.68
N LYS A 518 41.18 5.13 18.61
CA LYS A 518 42.65 5.01 18.64
C LYS A 518 43.35 5.69 17.47
N GLN A 519 44.54 6.23 17.76
CA GLN A 519 45.52 6.66 16.78
C GLN A 519 46.79 5.82 16.97
N SER A 520 47.34 5.27 15.89
CA SER A 520 48.51 4.38 15.90
C SER A 520 49.76 5.10 15.40
N LYS A 521 49.63 5.99 14.40
CA LYS A 521 50.77 6.54 13.64
C LYS A 521 51.48 7.72 14.32
N LYS A 522 50.76 8.51 15.14
CA LYS A 522 51.25 9.73 15.81
C LYS A 522 50.61 9.86 17.19
N SER A 523 51.24 10.61 18.09
CA SER A 523 50.53 11.13 19.28
C SER A 523 49.52 12.19 18.84
N ARG A 524 48.30 12.13 19.39
CA ARG A 524 47.20 13.08 19.18
C ARG A 524 46.83 13.73 20.51
N GLN A 525 46.83 15.06 20.53
CA GLN A 525 46.09 15.82 21.53
C GLN A 525 44.65 15.93 21.04
N TRP A 526 43.71 15.37 21.79
CA TRP A 526 42.29 15.41 21.45
C TRP A 526 41.72 16.79 21.77
N LEU A 527 40.99 17.38 20.83
CA LEU A 527 40.39 18.70 21.00
C LEU A 527 39.12 18.60 21.88
N PRO A 528 38.77 19.63 22.68
CA PRO A 528 37.51 19.65 23.44
C PRO A 528 36.27 19.41 22.57
N SER A 529 36.27 19.88 21.32
CA SER A 529 35.22 19.64 20.33
C SER A 529 35.09 18.17 19.91
N GLU A 530 36.20 17.42 19.83
CA GLU A 530 36.22 15.99 19.51
C GLU A 530 35.70 15.14 20.66
N ILE A 531 36.11 15.49 21.90
CA ILE A 531 35.68 14.82 23.13
C ILE A 531 34.16 14.96 23.31
N GLU A 532 33.62 16.17 23.17
CA GLU A 532 32.18 16.41 23.28
C GLU A 532 31.38 15.80 22.11
N LEU A 533 31.95 15.71 20.90
CA LEU A 533 31.33 14.96 19.80
C LEU A 533 31.26 13.45 20.12
N ALA A 534 32.34 12.87 20.64
CA ALA A 534 32.40 11.46 21.00
C ALA A 534 31.44 11.12 22.16
N LYS A 535 31.34 11.99 23.19
CA LYS A 535 30.31 11.90 24.24
C LYS A 535 28.89 11.89 23.68
N ALA A 536 28.57 12.83 22.78
CA ALA A 536 27.24 12.95 22.19
C ALA A 536 26.85 11.71 21.37
N VAL A 537 27.78 11.15 20.60
CA VAL A 537 27.56 9.90 19.84
C VAL A 537 27.45 8.69 20.76
N ALA A 538 28.25 8.61 21.83
CA ALA A 538 28.16 7.55 22.83
C ALA A 538 26.78 7.53 23.55
N ALA A 539 26.22 8.70 23.87
CA ALA A 539 24.88 8.81 24.43
C ALA A 539 23.78 8.31 23.47
N GLN A 540 23.85 8.66 22.17
CA GLN A 540 22.90 8.13 21.18
C GLN A 540 23.09 6.62 20.95
N ALA A 541 24.33 6.12 20.97
CA ALA A 541 24.64 4.70 20.87
C ALA A 541 24.06 3.90 22.05
N ALA A 542 24.19 4.40 23.28
CA ALA A 542 23.63 3.76 24.48
C ALA A 542 22.10 3.62 24.40
N ILE A 543 21.41 4.68 23.95
CA ILE A 543 19.95 4.67 23.73
C ILE A 543 19.57 3.63 22.67
N ALA A 544 20.30 3.55 21.55
CA ALA A 544 20.01 2.59 20.48
C ALA A 544 20.23 1.13 20.91
N VAL A 545 21.28 0.85 21.70
CA VAL A 545 21.53 -0.46 22.33
C VAL A 545 20.36 -0.86 23.23
N GLN A 546 19.92 0.05 24.11
CA GLN A 546 18.82 -0.19 25.04
C GLN A 546 17.49 -0.42 24.30
N GLN A 547 17.21 0.36 23.25
CA GLN A 547 16.03 0.18 22.39
C GLN A 547 16.05 -1.16 21.65
N SER A 548 17.20 -1.58 21.10
CA SER A 548 17.34 -2.86 20.41
C SER A 548 17.08 -4.06 21.34
N HIS A 549 17.66 -4.06 22.55
CA HIS A 549 17.40 -5.10 23.55
C HIS A 549 15.94 -5.14 24.02
N LEU A 550 15.31 -3.97 24.23
CA LEU A 550 13.88 -3.91 24.58
C LEU A 550 12.99 -4.43 23.45
N TYR A 551 13.31 -4.10 22.19
CA TYR A 551 12.58 -4.59 21.03
C TYR A 551 12.70 -6.11 20.85
N GLN A 552 13.91 -6.66 20.95
CA GLN A 552 14.14 -8.12 20.92
C GLN A 552 13.33 -8.84 21.99
N LYS A 553 13.42 -8.39 23.25
CA LYS A 553 12.69 -8.99 24.38
C LYS A 553 11.16 -8.88 24.22
N THR A 554 10.67 -7.77 23.71
CA THR A 554 9.23 -7.57 23.44
C THR A 554 8.76 -8.51 22.32
N ARG A 555 9.59 -8.72 21.29
CA ARG A 555 9.32 -9.65 20.19
C ARG A 555 9.28 -11.11 20.68
N GLU A 556 10.28 -11.56 21.44
CA GLU A 556 10.29 -12.90 22.06
C GLU A 556 9.05 -13.15 22.93
N GLN A 557 8.64 -12.14 23.70
CA GLN A 557 7.40 -12.20 24.50
C GLN A 557 6.14 -12.27 23.63
N ALA A 558 6.07 -11.53 22.53
CA ALA A 558 4.95 -11.57 21.59
C ALA A 558 4.87 -12.92 20.85
N GLU A 559 5.98 -13.44 20.36
CA GLU A 559 6.05 -14.77 19.72
C GLU A 559 5.60 -15.87 20.69
N ARG A 560 6.03 -15.81 21.96
CA ARG A 560 5.60 -16.77 22.99
C ARG A 560 4.13 -16.60 23.41
N LEU A 561 3.57 -15.40 23.36
CA LEU A 561 2.14 -15.15 23.60
C LEU A 561 1.28 -15.69 22.45
N LEU A 562 1.71 -15.54 21.20
CA LEU A 562 1.02 -16.09 20.03
C LEU A 562 0.98 -17.63 20.06
N GLU A 563 2.09 -18.27 20.43
CA GLU A 563 2.12 -19.74 20.58
C GLU A 563 1.16 -20.22 21.70
N LEU A 564 1.12 -19.52 22.84
CA LEU A 564 0.18 -19.84 23.92
C LEU A 564 -1.29 -19.61 23.52
N ASP A 565 -1.60 -18.55 22.77
CA ASP A 565 -2.97 -18.28 22.34
C ASP A 565 -3.43 -19.23 21.21
N LYS A 566 -2.50 -19.69 20.37
CA LYS A 566 -2.72 -20.78 19.40
C LYS A 566 -3.07 -22.09 20.11
N GLN A 567 -2.24 -22.55 21.05
CA GLN A 567 -2.50 -23.77 21.84
C GLN A 567 -3.83 -23.70 22.61
N LYS A 568 -4.14 -22.54 23.21
CA LYS A 568 -5.42 -22.24 23.86
C LYS A 568 -6.60 -22.30 22.88
N THR A 569 -6.42 -21.82 21.65
CA THR A 569 -7.46 -21.82 20.60
C THR A 569 -7.72 -23.25 20.10
N GLU A 570 -6.67 -24.03 19.85
CA GLU A 570 -6.76 -25.47 19.51
C GLU A 570 -7.49 -26.26 20.62
N PHE A 571 -7.15 -26.02 21.89
CA PHE A 571 -7.84 -26.56 23.07
C PHE A 571 -9.35 -26.27 23.06
N PHE A 572 -9.77 -25.01 22.82
CA PHE A 572 -11.19 -24.65 22.81
C PHE A 572 -11.95 -25.21 21.58
N GLN A 573 -11.29 -25.34 20.43
CA GLN A 573 -11.88 -25.99 19.25
C GLN A 573 -12.14 -27.48 19.51
N ASN A 574 -11.16 -28.21 20.07
CA ASN A 574 -11.27 -29.64 20.34
C ASN A 574 -12.34 -29.96 21.40
N ILE A 575 -12.40 -29.19 22.50
CA ILE A 575 -13.46 -29.34 23.51
C ILE A 575 -14.85 -29.05 22.91
N SER A 576 -14.95 -28.04 22.05
CA SER A 576 -16.22 -27.71 21.38
C SER A 576 -16.72 -28.84 20.50
N HIS A 577 -15.83 -29.58 19.85
CA HIS A 577 -16.17 -30.77 19.05
C HIS A 577 -16.74 -31.89 19.92
N GLU A 578 -15.99 -32.32 20.94
CA GLU A 578 -16.36 -33.41 21.85
C GLU A 578 -17.65 -33.15 22.63
N PHE A 579 -18.07 -31.89 22.79
CA PHE A 579 -19.34 -31.55 23.41
C PHE A 579 -20.50 -31.54 22.40
N ARG A 580 -20.30 -31.05 21.16
CA ARG A 580 -21.39 -30.87 20.18
C ARG A 580 -21.94 -32.18 19.64
N THR A 581 -21.09 -33.17 19.35
CA THR A 581 -21.54 -34.47 18.82
C THR A 581 -22.52 -35.18 19.78
N PRO A 582 -22.19 -35.41 21.07
CA PRO A 582 -23.15 -36.00 22.00
C PRO A 582 -24.36 -35.09 22.26
N ILE A 583 -24.23 -33.76 22.27
CA ILE A 583 -25.40 -32.85 22.37
C ILE A 583 -26.35 -33.05 21.18
N THR A 584 -25.85 -33.16 19.95
CA THR A 584 -26.66 -33.40 18.75
C THR A 584 -27.46 -34.70 18.86
N LEU A 585 -26.79 -35.77 19.31
CA LEU A 585 -27.35 -37.12 19.50
C LEU A 585 -28.33 -37.25 20.68
N ILE A 586 -28.40 -36.24 21.56
CA ILE A 586 -29.41 -36.13 22.62
C ILE A 586 -30.57 -35.24 22.14
N GLN A 587 -30.24 -34.07 21.60
CA GLN A 587 -31.19 -33.00 21.29
C GLN A 587 -32.08 -33.35 20.09
N GLY A 588 -31.52 -33.85 18.99
CA GLY A 588 -32.26 -34.16 17.78
C GLY A 588 -33.41 -35.14 18.01
N PRO A 589 -33.16 -36.35 18.55
CA PRO A 589 -34.22 -37.31 18.85
C PRO A 589 -35.29 -36.77 19.80
N LEU A 590 -34.88 -35.99 20.82
CA LEU A 590 -35.81 -35.36 21.77
C LEU A 590 -36.69 -34.29 21.12
N GLU A 591 -36.13 -33.46 20.23
CA GLU A 591 -36.90 -32.45 19.49
C GLU A 591 -37.90 -33.09 18.53
N THR A 592 -37.51 -34.16 17.83
CA THR A 592 -38.39 -34.91 16.92
C THR A 592 -39.54 -35.58 17.69
N ALA A 593 -39.24 -36.28 18.79
CA ALA A 593 -40.26 -36.86 19.67
C ALA A 593 -41.23 -35.79 20.24
N VAL A 594 -40.73 -34.63 20.68
CA VAL A 594 -41.56 -33.51 21.17
C VAL A 594 -42.40 -32.87 20.06
N SER A 595 -41.85 -32.77 18.84
CA SER A 595 -42.53 -32.25 17.65
C SER A 595 -43.71 -33.14 17.22
N GLU A 596 -43.46 -34.44 17.15
CA GLU A 596 -44.41 -35.46 16.66
C GLU A 596 -45.40 -35.89 17.75
N LYS A 597 -45.02 -35.68 19.02
CA LYS A 597 -45.75 -36.06 20.25
C LYS A 597 -45.81 -37.56 20.50
N GLU A 598 -44.88 -38.30 19.91
CA GLU A 598 -44.66 -39.71 20.17
C GLU A 598 -43.48 -39.91 21.14
N GLY A 599 -43.31 -41.13 21.65
CA GLY A 599 -42.16 -41.47 22.50
C GLY A 599 -40.91 -41.73 21.67
N LEU A 600 -39.73 -41.46 22.23
CA LEU A 600 -38.46 -41.94 21.66
C LEU A 600 -38.53 -43.46 21.43
N SER A 601 -37.96 -43.93 20.32
CA SER A 601 -37.71 -45.36 20.14
C SER A 601 -36.73 -45.89 21.20
N TYR A 602 -36.68 -47.21 21.41
CA TYR A 602 -35.69 -47.80 22.31
C TYR A 602 -34.25 -47.46 21.88
N GLU A 603 -34.00 -47.41 20.56
CA GLU A 603 -32.69 -47.12 19.99
C GLU A 603 -32.28 -45.66 20.20
N GLN A 604 -33.19 -44.73 19.90
CA GLN A 604 -33.01 -43.29 20.15
C GLN A 604 -32.79 -43.02 21.64
N SER A 605 -33.55 -43.71 22.51
CA SER A 605 -33.40 -43.62 23.97
C SER A 605 -32.03 -44.10 24.45
N ALA A 606 -31.54 -45.22 23.88
CA ALA A 606 -30.23 -45.77 24.22
C ALA A 606 -29.08 -44.85 23.74
N ILE A 607 -29.15 -44.34 22.51
CA ILE A 607 -28.18 -43.40 21.94
C ILE A 607 -28.13 -42.11 22.78
N ALA A 608 -29.29 -41.52 23.10
CA ALA A 608 -29.36 -40.30 23.90
C ALA A 608 -28.84 -40.52 25.34
N LEU A 609 -29.21 -41.62 26.01
CA LEU A 609 -28.73 -41.95 27.35
C LEU A 609 -27.20 -42.13 27.39
N ARG A 610 -26.64 -42.86 26.41
CA ARG A 610 -25.21 -43.11 26.28
C ARG A 610 -24.41 -41.83 26.03
N ASN A 611 -24.89 -40.98 25.11
CA ASN A 611 -24.26 -39.70 24.81
C ASN A 611 -24.38 -38.70 25.98
N SER A 612 -25.48 -38.72 26.73
CA SER A 612 -25.64 -37.93 27.96
C SER A 612 -24.64 -38.35 29.04
N ARG A 613 -24.39 -39.66 29.19
CA ARG A 613 -23.39 -40.20 30.13
C ARG A 613 -21.96 -39.84 29.71
N ARG A 614 -21.63 -39.95 28.42
CA ARG A 614 -20.34 -39.47 27.85
C ARG A 614 -20.11 -37.98 28.15
N LEU A 615 -21.11 -37.14 27.89
CA LEU A 615 -21.01 -35.69 28.11
C LEU A 615 -20.79 -35.35 29.60
N LEU A 616 -21.51 -36.00 30.52
CA LEU A 616 -21.32 -35.81 31.95
C LEU A 616 -19.90 -36.22 32.41
N ARG A 617 -19.38 -37.34 31.89
CA ARG A 617 -18.01 -37.81 32.15
C ARG A 617 -16.96 -36.80 31.66
N LEU A 618 -17.12 -36.29 30.45
CA LEU A 618 -16.30 -35.23 29.84
C LEU A 618 -16.28 -33.94 30.69
N VAL A 619 -17.46 -33.45 31.10
CA VAL A 619 -17.59 -32.25 31.94
C VAL A 619 -16.92 -32.43 33.30
N ASN A 620 -17.08 -33.60 33.94
CA ASN A 620 -16.43 -33.89 35.22
C ASN A 620 -14.90 -33.96 35.10
N GLN A 621 -14.37 -34.60 34.05
CA GLN A 621 -12.92 -34.62 33.78
C GLN A 621 -12.34 -33.21 33.58
N LEU A 622 -13.04 -32.33 32.85
CA LEU A 622 -12.62 -30.95 32.64
C LEU A 622 -12.68 -30.11 33.94
N LEU A 623 -13.69 -30.32 34.78
CA LEU A 623 -13.83 -29.63 36.08
C LEU A 623 -12.76 -30.07 37.09
N ASP A 624 -12.39 -31.35 37.12
CA ASP A 624 -11.28 -31.83 37.96
C ASP A 624 -9.94 -31.26 37.50
N LEU A 625 -9.70 -31.18 36.19
CA LEU A 625 -8.48 -30.57 35.63
C LEU A 625 -8.39 -29.07 35.92
N GLN A 626 -9.49 -28.31 35.77
CA GLN A 626 -9.51 -26.89 36.17
C GLN A 626 -9.29 -26.67 37.68
N ARG A 627 -9.66 -27.63 38.53
CA ARG A 627 -9.39 -27.57 39.97
C ARG A 627 -7.91 -27.82 40.28
N LEU A 628 -7.24 -28.68 39.52
CA LEU A 628 -5.78 -28.87 39.59
C LEU A 628 -5.04 -27.60 39.14
N ASP A 629 -5.31 -27.10 37.93
CA ASP A 629 -4.67 -25.89 37.38
C ASP A 629 -4.81 -24.66 38.28
N ALA A 630 -5.95 -24.51 38.96
CA ALA A 630 -6.20 -23.40 39.87
C ALA A 630 -5.55 -23.56 41.27
N GLY A 631 -4.86 -24.66 41.55
CA GLY A 631 -4.36 -25.02 42.88
C GLY A 631 -5.47 -25.26 43.92
N ARG A 632 -6.71 -25.54 43.46
CA ARG A 632 -7.93 -25.64 44.29
C ARG A 632 -8.33 -27.08 44.61
N MET A 633 -7.74 -28.08 43.95
CA MET A 633 -7.92 -29.47 44.33
C MET A 633 -7.17 -29.71 45.66
N GLN A 634 -7.92 -29.71 46.76
CA GLN A 634 -7.42 -30.09 48.08
C GLN A 634 -7.61 -31.60 48.29
N PRO A 635 -6.53 -32.41 48.32
CA PRO A 635 -6.62 -33.82 48.67
C PRO A 635 -6.76 -34.04 50.18
N SER A 636 -7.23 -35.23 50.55
CA SER A 636 -7.36 -35.75 51.91
C SER A 636 -6.65 -37.11 51.96
N PHE A 637 -5.34 -37.10 52.21
CA PHE A 637 -4.52 -38.31 52.23
C PHE A 637 -4.76 -39.13 53.49
N ARG A 638 -4.98 -40.45 53.34
CA ARG A 638 -5.28 -41.39 54.44
C ARG A 638 -4.43 -42.66 54.33
N PRO A 639 -4.06 -43.31 55.45
CA PRO A 639 -3.30 -44.54 55.41
C PRO A 639 -4.11 -45.66 54.75
N CYS A 640 -3.58 -46.21 53.66
CA CYS A 640 -4.23 -47.18 52.79
C CYS A 640 -3.35 -48.43 52.63
N ASP A 641 -4.00 -49.60 52.49
CA ASP A 641 -3.35 -50.80 51.97
C ASP A 641 -3.50 -50.82 50.45
N LEU A 642 -2.38 -50.71 49.73
CA LEU A 642 -2.38 -50.63 48.26
C LEU A 642 -2.83 -51.95 47.62
N VAL A 643 -2.51 -53.09 48.24
CA VAL A 643 -2.83 -54.42 47.72
C VAL A 643 -4.33 -54.67 47.85
N GLU A 644 -4.91 -54.39 49.02
CA GLU A 644 -6.37 -54.52 49.21
C GLU A 644 -7.13 -53.57 48.27
N PHE A 645 -6.74 -52.30 48.21
CA PHE A 645 -7.41 -51.27 47.41
C PHE A 645 -7.39 -51.59 45.91
N VAL A 646 -6.23 -51.90 45.33
CA VAL A 646 -6.13 -52.23 43.90
C VAL A 646 -6.85 -53.54 43.60
N SER A 647 -6.77 -54.56 44.46
CA SER A 647 -7.48 -55.83 44.25
C SER A 647 -8.99 -55.65 44.17
N GLN A 648 -9.59 -54.80 45.02
CA GLN A 648 -11.02 -54.48 44.96
C GLN A 648 -11.42 -53.85 43.61
N ILE A 649 -10.58 -52.98 43.04
CA ILE A 649 -10.83 -52.37 41.73
C ILE A 649 -10.64 -53.41 40.60
N VAL A 650 -9.57 -54.21 40.63
CA VAL A 650 -9.30 -55.23 39.60
C VAL A 650 -10.41 -56.30 39.53
N GLU A 651 -10.93 -56.77 40.67
CA GLU A 651 -12.06 -57.70 40.70
C GLU A 651 -13.34 -57.10 40.09
N SER A 652 -13.53 -55.77 40.17
CA SER A 652 -14.65 -55.10 39.49
C SER A 652 -14.55 -55.13 37.96
N PHE A 653 -13.32 -55.16 37.40
CA PHE A 653 -13.07 -55.30 35.96
C PHE A 653 -13.14 -56.75 35.47
N ARG A 654 -12.97 -57.75 36.34
CA ARG A 654 -12.91 -59.18 35.97
C ARG A 654 -14.07 -59.67 35.08
N PRO A 655 -15.36 -59.42 35.39
CA PRO A 655 -16.47 -59.92 34.57
C PRO A 655 -16.47 -59.34 33.16
N TYR A 656 -16.03 -58.08 33.01
CA TYR A 656 -15.98 -57.37 31.73
C TYR A 656 -14.79 -57.85 30.87
N CYS A 657 -13.64 -58.16 31.49
CA CYS A 657 -12.54 -58.84 30.80
C CYS A 657 -13.01 -60.21 30.27
N GLU A 658 -13.70 -61.00 31.10
CA GLU A 658 -14.22 -62.31 30.72
C GLU A 658 -15.28 -62.22 29.60
N LYS A 659 -16.18 -61.23 29.64
CA LYS A 659 -17.15 -60.94 28.56
C LYS A 659 -16.48 -60.59 27.23
N LYS A 660 -15.31 -59.94 27.26
CA LYS A 660 -14.49 -59.56 26.09
C LYS A 660 -13.43 -60.61 25.70
N GLY A 661 -13.46 -61.81 26.30
CA GLY A 661 -12.50 -62.87 26.00
C GLY A 661 -11.05 -62.56 26.40
N LEU A 662 -10.85 -61.60 27.32
CA LEU A 662 -9.53 -61.17 27.82
C LEU A 662 -9.16 -61.93 29.10
N ARG A 663 -7.88 -62.30 29.23
CA ARG A 663 -7.35 -62.91 30.46
C ARG A 663 -6.84 -61.84 31.42
N LEU A 664 -7.44 -61.74 32.61
CA LEU A 664 -7.01 -60.82 33.66
C LEU A 664 -6.20 -61.54 34.76
N THR A 665 -4.90 -61.25 34.82
CA THR A 665 -3.92 -61.84 35.75
C THR A 665 -3.43 -60.84 36.81
N THR A 666 -3.15 -61.32 38.01
CA THR A 666 -2.77 -60.49 39.18
C THR A 666 -1.56 -61.05 39.92
N ASP A 667 -0.55 -60.21 40.17
CA ASP A 667 0.67 -60.56 40.91
C ASP A 667 0.96 -59.52 42.00
N MET A 668 0.47 -59.76 43.22
CA MET A 668 0.46 -58.75 44.29
C MET A 668 1.43 -59.11 45.42
N ALA A 669 2.54 -58.37 45.54
CA ALA A 669 3.46 -58.48 46.67
C ALA A 669 3.08 -57.52 47.81
N GLU A 670 3.34 -57.92 49.07
CA GLU A 670 3.13 -57.07 50.24
C GLU A 670 3.93 -55.76 50.14
N CYS A 671 3.27 -54.64 50.46
CA CYS A 671 3.85 -53.30 50.42
C CYS A 671 3.63 -52.55 51.74
N PRO A 672 4.51 -51.62 52.14
CA PRO A 672 4.26 -50.71 53.25
C PRO A 672 3.03 -49.83 53.01
N LYS A 673 2.43 -49.32 54.10
CA LYS A 673 1.25 -48.44 54.00
C LYS A 673 1.59 -47.13 53.28
N VAL A 674 0.83 -46.84 52.24
CA VAL A 674 0.87 -45.59 51.47
C VAL A 674 -0.23 -44.64 51.95
N TYR A 675 -0.03 -43.34 51.80
CA TYR A 675 -1.05 -42.35 52.13
C TYR A 675 -1.73 -41.83 50.86
N LEU A 676 -3.00 -42.17 50.67
CA LEU A 676 -3.76 -41.94 49.44
C LEU A 676 -5.05 -41.17 49.68
N ASP A 677 -5.41 -40.31 48.74
CA ASP A 677 -6.76 -39.79 48.56
C ASP A 677 -7.54 -40.80 47.72
N MET A 678 -8.33 -41.65 48.38
CA MET A 678 -8.90 -42.86 47.76
C MET A 678 -9.82 -42.54 46.57
N GLU A 679 -10.56 -41.43 46.59
CA GLU A 679 -11.43 -40.99 45.48
C GLU A 679 -10.62 -40.52 44.25
N LYS A 680 -9.41 -40.00 44.45
CA LYS A 680 -8.51 -39.60 43.36
C LYS A 680 -7.68 -40.77 42.86
N PHE A 681 -7.20 -41.65 43.74
CA PHE A 681 -6.39 -42.80 43.34
C PHE A 681 -7.23 -43.91 42.69
N ASP A 682 -8.52 -44.05 43.02
CA ASP A 682 -9.49 -44.87 42.29
C ASP A 682 -9.50 -44.51 40.79
N LYS A 683 -9.61 -43.21 40.47
CA LYS A 683 -9.53 -42.71 39.09
C LYS A 683 -8.20 -43.05 38.40
N VAL A 684 -7.08 -43.11 39.13
CA VAL A 684 -5.78 -43.49 38.56
C VAL A 684 -5.81 -44.95 38.09
N VAL A 685 -6.21 -45.86 38.97
CA VAL A 685 -6.29 -47.30 38.66
C VAL A 685 -7.33 -47.56 37.56
N TYR A 686 -8.51 -46.93 37.66
CA TYR A 686 -9.59 -47.04 36.68
C TYR A 686 -9.15 -46.63 35.26
N ASN A 687 -8.48 -45.47 35.10
CA ASN A 687 -8.04 -45.02 33.78
C ASN A 687 -6.98 -45.96 33.16
N LEU A 688 -6.11 -46.55 33.97
CA LEU A 688 -5.11 -47.51 33.47
C LEU A 688 -5.75 -48.84 33.06
N LEU A 689 -6.62 -49.42 33.88
CA LEU A 689 -7.32 -50.68 33.57
C LEU A 689 -8.31 -50.52 32.40
N SER A 690 -9.03 -49.41 32.34
CA SER A 690 -9.96 -49.11 31.23
C SER A 690 -9.22 -48.95 29.90
N ASN A 691 -8.03 -48.30 29.90
CA ASN A 691 -7.19 -48.25 28.69
C ASN A 691 -6.68 -49.64 28.29
N ALA A 692 -6.18 -50.45 29.23
CA ALA A 692 -5.73 -51.81 28.94
C ALA A 692 -6.85 -52.67 28.30
N MET A 693 -8.05 -52.67 28.90
CA MET A 693 -9.25 -53.36 28.37
C MET A 693 -9.70 -52.84 26.99
N LYS A 694 -9.49 -51.55 26.74
CA LYS A 694 -9.90 -50.88 25.50
C LYS A 694 -8.96 -51.18 24.33
N PHE A 695 -7.66 -51.27 24.58
CA PHE A 695 -6.63 -51.42 23.54
C PHE A 695 -6.08 -52.86 23.40
N THR A 696 -6.54 -53.81 24.23
CA THR A 696 -6.26 -55.24 24.07
C THR A 696 -7.33 -55.93 23.21
N PRO A 697 -6.95 -56.66 22.14
CA PRO A 697 -7.89 -57.46 21.34
C PRO A 697 -8.28 -58.77 22.05
N GLU A 698 -9.38 -59.38 21.62
CA GLU A 698 -9.89 -60.67 22.15
C GLU A 698 -8.79 -61.75 22.19
N GLY A 699 -8.76 -62.54 23.27
CA GLY A 699 -7.72 -63.54 23.53
C GLY A 699 -6.41 -62.98 24.11
N GLY A 700 -6.25 -61.65 24.17
CA GLY A 700 -5.13 -61.00 24.84
C GLY A 700 -5.15 -61.13 26.36
N THR A 701 -4.06 -60.70 26.99
CA THR A 701 -3.85 -60.76 28.46
C THR A 701 -3.57 -59.38 29.02
N ILE A 702 -4.13 -59.11 30.21
CA ILE A 702 -3.86 -57.92 31.02
C ILE A 702 -3.33 -58.39 32.37
N THR A 703 -2.14 -57.94 32.75
CA THR A 703 -1.51 -58.27 34.03
C THR A 703 -1.43 -57.03 34.90
N VAL A 704 -1.95 -57.13 36.12
CA VAL A 704 -1.84 -56.09 37.15
C VAL A 704 -0.91 -56.60 38.24
N ALA A 705 0.17 -55.89 38.53
CA ALA A 705 1.12 -56.31 39.55
C ALA A 705 1.48 -55.17 40.52
N ILE A 706 1.81 -55.55 41.75
CA ILE A 706 2.28 -54.64 42.81
C ILE A 706 3.57 -55.18 43.37
N GLN A 707 4.62 -54.36 43.39
CA GLN A 707 5.95 -54.73 43.85
C GLN A 707 6.57 -53.60 44.70
N TYR A 708 7.31 -53.96 45.76
CA TYR A 708 8.11 -53.02 46.55
C TYR A 708 9.58 -53.08 46.11
N GLN A 709 10.11 -52.00 45.58
CA GLN A 709 11.51 -51.91 45.13
C GLN A 709 12.05 -50.49 45.33
N ASP A 710 13.33 -50.37 45.72
CA ASP A 710 14.06 -49.10 45.83
C ASP A 710 13.32 -48.02 46.64
N ASP A 711 12.75 -48.43 47.78
CA ASP A 711 11.87 -47.65 48.68
C ASP A 711 10.62 -47.03 48.03
N HIS A 712 10.14 -47.62 46.93
CA HIS A 712 8.87 -47.26 46.28
C HIS A 712 7.92 -48.45 46.19
N CYS A 713 6.62 -48.19 46.33
CA CYS A 713 5.56 -49.11 45.96
C CYS A 713 5.24 -48.89 44.47
N ILE A 714 5.42 -49.91 43.64
CA ILE A 714 5.24 -49.84 42.19
C ILE A 714 3.98 -50.63 41.82
N LEU A 715 2.99 -49.93 41.26
CA LEU A 715 1.83 -50.53 40.60
C LEU A 715 2.10 -50.59 39.09
N THR A 716 2.14 -51.79 38.51
CA THR A 716 2.23 -52.00 37.06
C THR A 716 0.91 -52.50 36.50
N VAL A 717 0.54 -51.95 35.34
CA VAL A 717 -0.53 -52.45 34.47
C VAL A 717 0.09 -52.73 33.11
N GLU A 718 0.09 -54.00 32.71
CA GLU A 718 0.64 -54.51 31.46
C GLU A 718 -0.49 -55.06 30.59
N ASP A 719 -0.51 -54.66 29.33
CA ASP A 719 -1.42 -55.17 28.30
C ASP A 719 -0.65 -55.82 27.14
N THR A 720 -1.21 -56.87 26.55
CA THR A 720 -0.76 -57.41 25.26
C THR A 720 -1.52 -56.77 24.10
N GLY A 721 -1.74 -55.45 24.18
CA GLY A 721 -2.52 -54.69 23.21
C GLY A 721 -1.74 -54.25 21.98
N ILE A 722 -2.31 -53.31 21.23
CA ILE A 722 -1.73 -52.77 19.98
C ILE A 722 -0.36 -52.07 20.17
N GLY A 723 0.01 -51.71 21.39
CA GLY A 723 1.21 -50.93 21.68
C GLY A 723 1.17 -49.49 21.14
N ILE A 724 2.23 -48.74 21.40
CA ILE A 724 2.34 -47.30 21.10
C ILE A 724 3.61 -47.05 20.29
N VAL A 725 3.54 -46.15 19.31
CA VAL A 725 4.67 -45.75 18.45
C VAL A 725 5.69 -44.94 19.28
N PRO A 726 7.01 -45.19 19.19
CA PRO A 726 8.02 -44.56 20.05
C PRO A 726 7.98 -43.02 20.07
N GLU A 727 7.63 -42.40 18.94
CA GLU A 727 7.55 -40.95 18.74
C GLU A 727 6.43 -40.30 19.58
N GLN A 728 5.44 -41.09 20.01
CA GLN A 728 4.25 -40.63 20.73
C GLN A 728 4.35 -40.85 22.25
N ILE A 729 5.28 -41.70 22.70
CA ILE A 729 5.53 -41.96 24.12
C ILE A 729 5.80 -40.67 24.94
N PRO A 730 6.59 -39.67 24.46
CA PRO A 730 6.78 -38.41 25.19
C PRO A 730 5.51 -37.57 25.33
N LEU A 731 4.57 -37.73 24.40
CA LEU A 731 3.39 -36.87 24.21
C LEU A 731 2.12 -37.47 24.84
N LEU A 732 2.18 -38.72 25.28
CA LEU A 732 1.04 -39.51 25.79
C LEU A 732 0.40 -38.95 27.08
N PHE A 733 1.15 -38.14 27.84
CA PHE A 733 0.66 -37.45 29.03
C PHE A 733 0.30 -35.97 28.77
N GLU A 734 0.36 -35.51 27.52
CA GLU A 734 -0.13 -34.18 27.15
C GLU A 734 -1.66 -34.17 27.06
N ARG A 735 -2.26 -33.05 27.45
CA ARG A 735 -3.71 -32.89 27.57
C ARG A 735 -4.35 -32.88 26.17
N PHE A 736 -5.43 -33.62 25.98
CA PHE A 736 -6.22 -33.73 24.74
C PHE A 736 -5.50 -34.36 23.53
N ARG A 737 -4.29 -34.91 23.68
CA ARG A 737 -3.68 -35.73 22.63
C ARG A 737 -4.28 -37.14 22.60
N GLN A 738 -4.33 -37.72 21.41
CA GLN A 738 -4.54 -39.15 21.17
C GLN A 738 -3.31 -39.71 20.43
N ALA A 739 -3.11 -41.03 20.49
CA ALA A 739 -2.11 -41.71 19.68
C ALA A 739 -2.55 -41.77 18.20
N GLU A 740 -1.71 -41.29 17.28
CA GLU A 740 -2.01 -41.25 15.85
C GLU A 740 -1.30 -42.40 15.12
N GLY A 741 -1.96 -43.55 14.96
CA GLY A 741 -1.35 -44.66 14.22
C GLY A 741 -2.17 -45.94 14.08
N SER A 742 -3.22 -46.12 14.89
CA SER A 742 -4.02 -47.35 14.89
C SER A 742 -5.06 -47.38 13.77
N GLU A 743 -5.12 -48.45 12.99
CA GLU A 743 -6.22 -48.75 12.06
C GLU A 743 -7.56 -49.01 12.79
N SER A 744 -7.53 -49.11 14.13
CA SER A 744 -8.66 -49.31 15.03
C SER A 744 -9.13 -48.02 15.74
N ARG A 745 -9.35 -46.92 15.00
CA ARG A 745 -9.95 -45.68 15.55
C ARG A 745 -11.43 -45.79 15.97
N SER A 746 -12.02 -46.99 15.98
CA SER A 746 -13.36 -47.32 16.51
C SER A 746 -13.55 -47.10 18.03
N TYR A 747 -12.55 -46.54 18.70
CA TYR A 747 -12.39 -46.52 20.15
C TYR A 747 -12.19 -45.07 20.67
N GLU A 748 -13.22 -44.24 20.54
CA GLU A 748 -13.23 -42.82 20.97
C GLU A 748 -12.74 -42.61 22.42
N GLY A 749 -11.96 -41.55 22.66
CA GLY A 749 -11.39 -41.27 23.99
C GLY A 749 -10.99 -39.81 24.18
N THR A 750 -11.21 -39.27 25.38
CA THR A 750 -11.21 -37.83 25.67
C THR A 750 -9.83 -37.15 25.65
N GLY A 751 -8.73 -37.91 25.49
CA GLY A 751 -7.36 -37.40 25.61
C GLY A 751 -7.01 -36.83 27.01
N LEU A 752 -7.89 -37.02 28.01
CA LEU A 752 -7.73 -36.47 29.36
C LEU A 752 -7.30 -37.52 30.40
N GLY A 753 -7.68 -38.79 30.22
CA GLY A 753 -7.49 -39.83 31.24
C GLY A 753 -6.03 -40.02 31.68
N LEU A 754 -5.08 -40.04 30.73
CA LEU A 754 -3.66 -40.24 31.03
C LEU A 754 -2.97 -38.98 31.57
N ALA A 755 -3.35 -37.79 31.08
CA ALA A 755 -2.93 -36.53 31.70
C ALA A 755 -3.42 -36.44 33.16
N LEU A 756 -4.67 -36.79 33.42
CA LEU A 756 -5.24 -36.84 34.78
C LEU A 756 -4.54 -37.91 35.65
N VAL A 757 -4.21 -39.08 35.11
CA VAL A 757 -3.38 -40.09 35.80
C VAL A 757 -2.05 -39.48 36.26
N LYS A 758 -1.34 -38.76 35.38
CA LYS A 758 -0.07 -38.11 35.73
C LYS A 758 -0.26 -37.08 36.84
N GLU A 759 -1.15 -36.11 36.65
CA GLU A 759 -1.40 -35.01 37.60
C GLU A 759 -1.84 -35.54 38.98
N LEU A 760 -2.69 -36.57 39.02
CA LEU A 760 -3.12 -37.19 40.27
C LEU A 760 -2.02 -38.04 40.94
N VAL A 761 -1.14 -38.69 40.17
CA VAL A 761 0.02 -39.42 40.72
C VAL A 761 1.07 -38.45 41.27
N GLU A 762 1.36 -37.36 40.55
CA GLU A 762 2.30 -36.32 40.99
C GLU A 762 1.75 -35.56 42.23
N LEU A 763 0.43 -35.38 42.33
CA LEU A 763 -0.25 -34.87 43.54
C LEU A 763 -0.06 -35.78 44.77
N HIS A 764 0.13 -37.09 44.59
CA HIS A 764 0.48 -38.03 45.69
C HIS A 764 2.01 -38.08 45.97
N GLY A 765 2.80 -37.23 45.31
CA GLY A 765 4.27 -37.28 45.32
C GLY A 765 4.85 -38.51 44.62
N GLY A 766 4.06 -39.19 43.81
CA GLY A 766 4.49 -40.32 42.99
C GLY A 766 4.98 -39.90 41.60
N LYS A 767 5.28 -40.90 40.77
CA LYS A 767 5.67 -40.71 39.36
C LYS A 767 5.00 -41.77 38.49
N VAL A 768 4.57 -41.40 37.29
CA VAL A 768 4.12 -42.37 36.27
C VAL A 768 5.17 -42.50 35.15
N THR A 769 5.33 -43.72 34.64
CA THR A 769 6.18 -44.05 33.49
C THR A 769 5.46 -45.04 32.58
N VAL A 770 5.78 -45.04 31.29
CA VAL A 770 5.27 -46.01 30.31
C VAL A 770 6.44 -46.64 29.53
N LYS A 771 6.31 -47.92 29.21
CA LYS A 771 7.10 -48.64 28.21
C LYS A 771 6.12 -49.27 27.23
N SER A 772 6.42 -49.26 25.95
CA SER A 772 5.52 -49.85 24.94
C SER A 772 6.31 -50.28 23.72
N VAL A 773 5.82 -51.30 23.04
CA VAL A 773 6.33 -51.74 21.74
C VAL A 773 5.14 -51.96 20.82
N TYR A 774 5.09 -51.20 19.71
CA TYR A 774 4.02 -51.28 18.73
C TYR A 774 3.85 -52.71 18.20
N GLY A 775 2.62 -53.22 18.22
CA GLY A 775 2.26 -54.59 17.86
C GLY A 775 2.59 -55.66 18.91
N GLN A 776 3.01 -55.30 20.13
CA GLN A 776 3.29 -56.27 21.21
C GLN A 776 2.58 -55.97 22.53
N GLY A 777 2.44 -54.69 22.90
CA GLY A 777 1.75 -54.30 24.13
C GLY A 777 2.32 -53.06 24.82
N THR A 778 1.74 -52.69 25.95
CA THR A 778 2.14 -51.55 26.78
C THR A 778 2.24 -51.92 28.25
N THR A 779 3.22 -51.35 28.95
CA THR A 779 3.35 -51.42 30.40
C THR A 779 3.34 -50.01 30.99
N PHE A 780 2.31 -49.67 31.75
CA PHE A 780 2.31 -48.51 32.64
C PHE A 780 2.87 -48.89 34.00
N SER A 781 3.63 -47.99 34.62
CA SER A 781 4.17 -48.16 35.98
C SER A 781 3.96 -46.88 36.79
N VAL A 782 3.25 -46.97 37.90
CA VAL A 782 3.01 -45.90 38.86
C VAL A 782 3.84 -46.17 40.10
N TRP A 783 4.73 -45.24 40.43
CA TRP A 783 5.68 -45.29 41.54
C TRP A 783 5.16 -44.42 42.67
N LEU A 784 5.01 -44.96 43.88
CA LEU A 784 4.53 -44.25 45.07
C LEU A 784 5.56 -44.32 46.21
N ILE A 785 5.69 -43.23 46.96
CA ILE A 785 6.53 -43.16 48.16
C ILE A 785 5.70 -43.67 49.37
N PRO A 786 6.22 -44.61 50.18
CA PRO A 786 5.54 -45.11 51.38
C PRO A 786 5.54 -44.09 52.53
N GLY A 787 4.54 -44.17 53.41
CA GLY A 787 4.38 -43.21 54.51
C GLY A 787 3.80 -41.86 54.07
N ASN A 788 4.04 -40.82 54.87
CA ASN A 788 3.42 -39.49 54.73
C ASN A 788 4.43 -38.31 54.77
N ALA A 789 5.73 -38.57 54.90
CA ALA A 789 6.75 -37.53 55.11
C ALA A 789 6.95 -36.59 53.92
N HIS A 790 6.48 -36.98 52.73
CA HIS A 790 6.51 -36.19 51.49
C HIS A 790 5.21 -35.40 51.23
N LEU A 791 4.19 -35.55 52.08
CA LEU A 791 2.86 -34.95 51.90
C LEU A 791 2.66 -33.71 52.80
N PRO A 792 1.82 -32.73 52.42
CA PRO A 792 1.51 -31.59 53.27
C PRO A 792 0.82 -32.02 54.58
N PRO A 793 1.34 -31.66 55.77
CA PRO A 793 0.82 -32.16 57.04
C PRO A 793 -0.64 -31.73 57.30
N ASP A 794 -1.04 -30.57 56.77
CA ASP A 794 -2.42 -30.05 56.90
C ASP A 794 -3.47 -30.85 56.09
N GLN A 795 -3.04 -31.77 55.21
CA GLN A 795 -3.89 -32.57 54.32
C GLN A 795 -3.90 -34.08 54.66
N VAL A 796 -3.18 -34.50 55.72
CA VAL A 796 -3.08 -35.90 56.15
C VAL A 796 -4.08 -36.18 57.29
N SER A 797 -4.81 -37.28 57.19
CA SER A 797 -5.76 -37.73 58.22
C SER A 797 -5.58 -39.22 58.53
N GLU A 798 -5.43 -39.57 59.81
CA GLU A 798 -5.27 -40.96 60.26
C GLU A 798 -6.60 -41.73 60.34
N VAL A 799 -7.75 -41.09 60.06
CA VAL A 799 -9.07 -41.74 60.13
C VAL A 799 -9.27 -42.65 58.92
N THR A 800 -9.20 -43.96 59.13
CA THR A 800 -9.60 -44.98 58.13
C THR A 800 -11.10 -44.90 57.85
N VAL A 801 -11.49 -45.01 56.58
CA VAL A 801 -12.88 -44.97 56.12
C VAL A 801 -13.14 -46.15 55.19
N GLU A 802 -14.30 -46.78 55.32
CA GLU A 802 -14.72 -47.92 54.50
C GLU A 802 -14.90 -47.52 53.03
N VAL A 803 -14.46 -48.39 52.11
CA VAL A 803 -14.49 -48.12 50.66
C VAL A 803 -15.92 -48.13 50.14
N ASN A 804 -16.36 -47.00 49.61
CA ASN A 804 -17.72 -46.84 49.09
C ASN A 804 -17.80 -47.36 47.64
N LEU A 805 -17.88 -48.70 47.50
CA LEU A 805 -17.86 -49.50 46.26
C LEU A 805 -18.87 -49.08 45.16
N SER A 806 -19.83 -48.20 45.48
CA SER A 806 -20.98 -47.86 44.62
C SER A 806 -20.67 -47.05 43.35
N ARG A 807 -19.44 -46.55 43.15
CA ARG A 807 -19.07 -45.73 41.97
C ARG A 807 -18.48 -46.53 40.81
N ALA A 808 -17.43 -47.32 41.03
CA ALA A 808 -16.74 -48.04 39.95
C ALA A 808 -17.71 -48.92 39.14
N ALA A 809 -18.64 -49.61 39.82
CA ALA A 809 -19.67 -50.42 39.19
C ALA A 809 -20.64 -49.63 38.29
N VAL A 810 -20.85 -48.34 38.53
CA VAL A 810 -21.69 -47.46 37.69
C VAL A 810 -20.93 -47.00 36.45
N GLU A 811 -19.64 -46.67 36.56
CA GLU A 811 -18.83 -46.28 35.40
C GLU A 811 -18.49 -47.48 34.49
N LEU A 812 -18.40 -48.69 35.05
CA LEU A 812 -18.26 -49.94 34.30
C LEU A 812 -19.53 -50.35 33.53
N ALA A 813 -20.71 -50.24 34.15
CA ALA A 813 -21.99 -50.48 33.46
C ALA A 813 -22.22 -49.50 32.28
N ASP A 814 -21.57 -48.34 32.31
CA ASP A 814 -21.56 -47.36 31.20
C ASP A 814 -20.60 -47.72 30.05
N LEU A 815 -19.68 -48.67 30.24
CA LEU A 815 -18.87 -49.26 29.16
C LEU A 815 -19.63 -50.40 28.46
N GLU A 816 -20.44 -51.16 29.20
CA GLU A 816 -21.19 -52.30 28.66
C GLU A 816 -22.18 -51.87 27.56
N LEU A 817 -22.86 -50.73 27.74
CA LEU A 817 -23.75 -50.09 26.76
C LEU A 817 -23.04 -49.49 25.51
N LEU A 818 -21.71 -49.50 25.46
CA LEU A 818 -20.94 -49.12 24.26
C LEU A 818 -20.63 -50.33 23.37
N GLU A 819 -20.33 -51.50 23.95
CA GLU A 819 -19.89 -52.68 23.18
C GLU A 819 -21.06 -53.56 22.67
N GLU A 820 -22.22 -53.58 23.35
CA GLU A 820 -23.36 -54.46 23.01
C GLU A 820 -24.06 -54.21 21.65
N ARG A 821 -23.63 -53.21 20.87
CA ARG A 821 -24.06 -53.04 19.46
C ARG A 821 -22.93 -53.10 18.43
N ALA A 822 -21.68 -53.24 18.86
CA ALA A 822 -20.55 -53.39 17.94
C ALA A 822 -20.53 -54.77 17.27
N GLY A 823 -20.93 -55.83 17.99
CA GLY A 823 -20.94 -57.21 17.48
C GLY A 823 -22.09 -57.56 16.53
N ASP A 824 -23.30 -57.03 16.77
CA ASP A 824 -24.48 -57.38 15.95
C ASP A 824 -24.44 -56.80 14.52
N SER A 825 -23.56 -55.83 14.25
CA SER A 825 -23.48 -55.13 12.96
C SER A 825 -22.95 -55.99 11.80
N GLU A 826 -22.40 -57.19 12.05
CA GLU A 826 -21.91 -58.07 10.97
C GLU A 826 -23.02 -58.93 10.31
N LEU A 827 -24.22 -58.98 10.89
CA LEU A 827 -25.27 -59.92 10.48
C LEU A 827 -26.21 -59.43 9.36
N GLU A 828 -26.20 -58.15 8.98
CA GLU A 828 -27.05 -57.59 7.91
C GLU A 828 -26.46 -57.76 6.48
N THR A 829 -25.55 -58.70 6.27
CA THR A 829 -25.07 -59.11 4.93
C THR A 829 -25.78 -60.36 4.39
N ARG A 830 -27.10 -60.44 4.59
CA ARG A 830 -27.96 -61.45 3.96
C ARG A 830 -29.03 -60.84 3.07
N GLU A 831 -28.98 -61.25 1.81
CA GLU A 831 -30.07 -61.11 0.85
C GLU A 831 -31.25 -61.99 1.30
N GLU A 832 -32.39 -61.39 1.65
CA GLU A 832 -33.68 -62.10 1.66
C GLU A 832 -34.72 -61.34 0.82
N ASP A 833 -35.27 -62.04 -0.17
CA ASP A 833 -36.27 -61.51 -1.09
C ASP A 833 -37.59 -61.15 -0.39
N PHE A 834 -37.93 -59.86 -0.36
CA PHE A 834 -39.33 -59.41 -0.21
C PHE A 834 -39.88 -58.82 -1.51
N SER A 835 -39.98 -59.68 -2.51
CA SER A 835 -40.75 -59.41 -3.72
C SER A 835 -42.26 -59.47 -3.43
N ASN A 836 -42.88 -58.32 -3.12
CA ASN A 836 -44.31 -58.14 -3.40
C ASN A 836 -44.75 -56.67 -3.58
N SER A 837 -45.15 -56.36 -4.81
CA SER A 837 -46.21 -55.39 -5.17
C SER A 837 -46.19 -53.99 -4.54
N LEU A 838 -45.46 -53.07 -5.19
CA LEU A 838 -45.95 -51.73 -5.56
C LEU A 838 -45.22 -51.27 -6.83
N GLU A 839 -45.80 -50.33 -7.59
CA GLU A 839 -45.32 -49.98 -8.94
C GLU A 839 -44.02 -49.13 -8.94
N PRO A 840 -43.14 -49.26 -9.96
CA PRO A 840 -41.85 -48.58 -10.00
C PRO A 840 -41.96 -47.08 -10.31
N LEU A 841 -42.21 -46.28 -9.27
CA LEU A 841 -42.17 -44.83 -9.31
C LEU A 841 -40.71 -44.32 -9.25
N ALA A 842 -40.18 -43.93 -10.41
CA ALA A 842 -39.05 -43.01 -10.64
C ALA A 842 -37.92 -42.98 -9.58
N THR A 843 -36.91 -43.85 -9.75
CA THR A 843 -35.51 -43.72 -9.26
C THR A 843 -35.27 -42.74 -8.11
N SER A 844 -35.42 -43.18 -6.85
CA SER A 844 -35.03 -42.38 -5.68
C SER A 844 -33.55 -41.99 -5.76
N PRO A 845 -33.19 -40.72 -5.48
CA PRO A 845 -31.80 -40.28 -5.52
C PRO A 845 -30.98 -40.93 -4.41
N TYR A 846 -29.76 -41.30 -4.77
CA TYR A 846 -28.80 -42.01 -3.92
C TYR A 846 -27.87 -41.00 -3.22
N ILE A 847 -27.74 -41.13 -1.90
CA ILE A 847 -26.98 -40.23 -1.02
C ILE A 847 -25.85 -41.02 -0.34
N LEU A 848 -24.68 -40.38 -0.24
CA LEU A 848 -23.54 -40.88 0.53
C LEU A 848 -23.39 -40.08 1.83
N VAL A 849 -23.29 -40.77 2.96
CA VAL A 849 -23.04 -40.17 4.29
C VAL A 849 -21.65 -40.55 4.77
N VAL A 850 -20.82 -39.55 5.08
CA VAL A 850 -19.45 -39.68 5.56
C VAL A 850 -19.32 -38.94 6.89
N ASP A 851 -18.95 -39.67 7.93
CA ASP A 851 -18.74 -39.19 9.30
C ASP A 851 -17.82 -40.23 9.96
N ASP A 852 -17.12 -39.94 11.06
CA ASP A 852 -16.31 -40.95 11.76
C ASP A 852 -17.08 -41.59 12.92
N ASN A 853 -17.99 -40.84 13.56
CA ASN A 853 -18.80 -41.29 14.67
C ASN A 853 -19.93 -42.25 14.22
N PRO A 854 -20.04 -43.46 14.78
CA PRO A 854 -21.03 -44.44 14.34
C PRO A 854 -22.47 -44.05 14.69
N ASP A 855 -22.70 -43.39 15.83
CA ASP A 855 -24.03 -42.96 16.26
C ASP A 855 -24.56 -41.85 15.35
N LEU A 856 -23.72 -40.87 14.99
CA LEU A 856 -24.11 -39.76 14.12
C LEU A 856 -24.32 -40.20 12.66
N ARG A 857 -23.44 -41.08 12.16
CA ARG A 857 -23.64 -41.80 10.89
C ARG A 857 -24.99 -42.51 10.84
N ALA A 858 -25.32 -43.29 11.88
CA ALA A 858 -26.58 -44.03 11.96
C ALA A 858 -27.78 -43.09 12.03
N TYR A 859 -27.71 -42.03 12.85
CA TYR A 859 -28.74 -41.01 13.01
C TYR A 859 -29.06 -40.28 11.69
N VAL A 860 -28.04 -39.73 11.03
CA VAL A 860 -28.16 -39.06 9.73
C VAL A 860 -28.69 -40.02 8.66
N SER A 861 -28.27 -41.29 8.69
CA SER A 861 -28.76 -42.31 7.75
C SER A 861 -30.22 -42.69 7.99
N GLY A 862 -30.67 -42.74 9.25
CA GLY A 862 -32.07 -42.97 9.62
C GLY A 862 -32.98 -41.88 9.05
N ILE A 863 -32.71 -40.62 9.41
CA ILE A 863 -33.47 -39.43 8.94
C ILE A 863 -33.67 -39.45 7.42
N LEU A 864 -32.63 -39.82 6.66
CA LEU A 864 -32.67 -39.86 5.21
C LEU A 864 -33.41 -41.11 4.67
N ARG A 865 -33.23 -42.29 5.28
CA ARG A 865 -33.93 -43.52 4.88
C ARG A 865 -35.44 -43.43 5.13
N ASP A 866 -35.84 -42.90 6.30
CA ASP A 866 -37.25 -42.72 6.68
C ASP A 866 -37.99 -41.76 5.73
N HIS A 867 -37.24 -40.87 5.06
CA HIS A 867 -37.74 -39.94 4.04
C HIS A 867 -37.59 -40.45 2.58
N GLY A 868 -37.27 -41.74 2.39
CA GLY A 868 -37.29 -42.41 1.09
C GLY A 868 -36.02 -42.29 0.24
N TYR A 869 -34.91 -41.83 0.82
CA TYR A 869 -33.61 -41.76 0.13
C TYR A 869 -32.82 -43.08 0.26
N HIS A 870 -32.11 -43.48 -0.81
CA HIS A 870 -31.18 -44.60 -0.73
C HIS A 870 -29.84 -44.11 -0.14
N VAL A 871 -29.44 -44.66 1.00
CA VAL A 871 -28.26 -44.18 1.76
C VAL A 871 -27.20 -45.28 1.93
N ARG A 872 -25.98 -45.01 1.47
CA ARG A 872 -24.76 -45.76 1.87
C ARG A 872 -23.85 -44.87 2.73
N THR A 873 -23.02 -45.50 3.55
CA THR A 873 -22.19 -44.85 4.57
C THR A 873 -20.73 -45.27 4.45
N THR A 874 -19.78 -44.35 4.70
CA THR A 874 -18.34 -44.63 4.81
C THR A 874 -17.73 -43.93 6.01
N HIS A 875 -16.67 -44.48 6.61
CA HIS A 875 -16.17 -44.04 7.92
C HIS A 875 -14.96 -43.09 7.89
N ASN A 876 -14.56 -42.63 6.71
CA ASN A 876 -13.50 -41.63 6.50
C ASN A 876 -13.62 -40.99 5.10
N GLY A 877 -12.98 -39.83 4.91
CA GLY A 877 -13.04 -39.09 3.65
C GLY A 877 -12.39 -39.79 2.44
N LEU A 878 -11.42 -40.69 2.67
CA LEU A 878 -10.74 -41.42 1.59
C LEU A 878 -11.64 -42.53 1.01
N GLU A 879 -12.35 -43.27 1.85
CA GLU A 879 -13.42 -44.18 1.43
C GLU A 879 -14.61 -43.44 0.85
N GLY A 880 -15.00 -42.30 1.43
CA GLY A 880 -16.04 -41.44 0.86
C GLY A 880 -15.71 -41.05 -0.59
N PHE A 881 -14.46 -40.66 -0.85
CA PHE A 881 -13.99 -40.36 -2.22
C PHE A 881 -13.96 -41.59 -3.13
N ARG A 882 -13.47 -42.74 -2.66
CA ARG A 882 -13.45 -43.99 -3.45
C ARG A 882 -14.87 -44.42 -3.83
N LEU A 883 -15.77 -44.50 -2.84
CA LEU A 883 -17.15 -44.90 -3.07
C LEU A 883 -17.86 -43.89 -3.95
N ALA A 884 -17.61 -42.58 -3.80
CA ALA A 884 -18.17 -41.57 -4.69
C ALA A 884 -17.77 -41.80 -6.16
N LYS A 885 -16.54 -42.23 -6.46
CA LYS A 885 -16.14 -42.63 -7.83
C LYS A 885 -16.93 -43.85 -8.32
N GLU A 886 -17.04 -44.89 -7.49
CA GLU A 886 -17.70 -46.14 -7.86
C GLU A 886 -19.22 -45.99 -8.08
N THR A 887 -19.89 -45.14 -7.30
CA THR A 887 -21.36 -45.08 -7.24
C THR A 887 -21.98 -43.76 -7.66
N SER A 888 -21.19 -42.72 -7.93
CA SER A 888 -21.63 -41.40 -8.44
C SER A 888 -22.86 -40.83 -7.71
N PRO A 889 -22.76 -40.54 -6.40
CA PRO A 889 -23.89 -40.12 -5.57
C PRO A 889 -24.57 -38.84 -6.08
N SER A 890 -25.87 -38.74 -5.84
CA SER A 890 -26.68 -37.56 -6.17
C SER A 890 -26.47 -36.41 -5.18
N LEU A 891 -26.02 -36.73 -3.96
CA LEU A 891 -25.60 -35.79 -2.91
C LEU A 891 -24.67 -36.49 -1.92
N ILE A 892 -23.73 -35.75 -1.33
CA ILE A 892 -22.87 -36.23 -0.25
C ILE A 892 -23.13 -35.38 1.01
N VAL A 893 -23.30 -36.04 2.16
CA VAL A 893 -23.23 -35.41 3.48
C VAL A 893 -21.91 -35.83 4.11
N SER A 894 -21.06 -34.89 4.50
CA SER A 894 -19.74 -35.16 5.10
C SER A 894 -19.59 -34.40 6.40
N ASP A 895 -18.95 -34.99 7.41
CA ASP A 895 -18.40 -34.20 8.51
C ASP A 895 -17.15 -33.42 8.08
N LEU A 896 -16.82 -32.37 8.83
CA LEU A 896 -15.64 -31.54 8.64
C LEU A 896 -14.37 -32.22 9.15
N MET A 897 -14.40 -32.73 10.39
CA MET A 897 -13.24 -33.27 11.11
C MET A 897 -13.28 -34.80 11.07
N MET A 898 -12.51 -35.41 10.16
CA MET A 898 -12.50 -36.86 9.95
C MET A 898 -11.06 -37.40 9.89
N PRO A 899 -10.84 -38.68 10.26
CA PRO A 899 -9.52 -39.31 10.19
C PRO A 899 -9.09 -39.55 8.73
N VAL A 900 -7.77 -39.58 8.52
CA VAL A 900 -7.06 -39.83 7.24
C VAL A 900 -7.24 -38.73 6.18
N VAL A 901 -8.46 -38.27 5.93
CA VAL A 901 -8.82 -37.19 4.99
C VAL A 901 -9.98 -36.41 5.59
N SER A 902 -9.79 -35.10 5.80
CA SER A 902 -10.84 -34.20 6.30
C SER A 902 -11.94 -33.93 5.26
N GLY A 903 -13.08 -33.40 5.69
CA GLY A 903 -14.18 -33.03 4.79
C GLY A 903 -13.75 -32.03 3.70
N LEU A 904 -12.91 -31.05 4.05
CA LEU A 904 -12.38 -30.05 3.10
C LEU A 904 -11.43 -30.68 2.08
N GLU A 905 -10.59 -31.62 2.49
CA GLU A 905 -9.70 -32.34 1.57
C GLU A 905 -10.48 -33.29 0.67
N MET A 906 -11.50 -33.98 1.20
CA MET A 906 -12.42 -34.79 0.40
C MET A 906 -13.14 -33.94 -0.67
N ILE A 907 -13.58 -32.72 -0.33
CA ILE A 907 -14.14 -31.76 -1.29
C ILE A 907 -13.10 -31.38 -2.35
N ARG A 908 -11.87 -30.98 -1.95
CA ARG A 908 -10.78 -30.66 -2.89
C ARG A 908 -10.50 -31.82 -3.86
N MET A 909 -10.50 -33.06 -3.37
CA MET A 909 -10.34 -34.27 -4.19
C MET A 909 -11.51 -34.47 -5.16
N ILE A 910 -12.76 -34.28 -4.71
CA ILE A 910 -13.96 -34.38 -5.56
C ILE A 910 -14.01 -33.29 -6.64
N ARG A 911 -13.67 -32.04 -6.32
CA ARG A 911 -13.74 -30.90 -7.24
C ARG A 911 -12.65 -30.94 -8.33
N ASN A 912 -11.55 -31.65 -8.06
CA ASN A 912 -10.50 -31.95 -9.04
C ASN A 912 -10.82 -33.15 -9.94
N GLU A 913 -11.78 -34.01 -9.58
CA GLU A 913 -12.14 -35.19 -10.37
C GLU A 913 -13.25 -34.86 -11.37
N GLU A 914 -12.94 -34.92 -12.68
CA GLU A 914 -13.85 -34.50 -13.76
C GLU A 914 -15.22 -35.22 -13.75
N GLN A 915 -15.27 -36.47 -13.27
CA GLN A 915 -16.51 -37.25 -13.16
C GLN A 915 -17.38 -36.92 -11.93
N LEU A 916 -16.79 -36.34 -10.87
CA LEU A 916 -17.49 -36.02 -9.61
C LEU A 916 -17.71 -34.50 -9.41
N LYS A 917 -17.02 -33.69 -10.21
CA LYS A 917 -17.12 -32.23 -10.25
C LYS A 917 -18.55 -31.79 -10.60
N GLY A 918 -19.29 -31.38 -9.58
CA GLY A 918 -20.68 -30.92 -9.69
C GLY A 918 -21.68 -31.70 -8.83
N ILE A 919 -21.27 -32.81 -8.18
CA ILE A 919 -22.07 -33.47 -7.12
C ILE A 919 -22.21 -32.50 -5.93
N PRO A 920 -23.42 -32.26 -5.39
CA PRO A 920 -23.60 -31.36 -4.26
C PRO A 920 -23.10 -32.00 -2.94
N ILE A 921 -22.46 -31.19 -2.10
CA ILE A 921 -21.87 -31.62 -0.82
C ILE A 921 -22.38 -30.72 0.31
N ILE A 922 -22.97 -31.34 1.34
CA ILE A 922 -23.32 -30.71 2.62
C ILE A 922 -22.21 -31.03 3.63
N LEU A 923 -21.62 -30.00 4.24
CA LEU A 923 -20.72 -30.16 5.37
C LEU A 923 -21.46 -30.04 6.71
N LEU A 924 -21.40 -31.08 7.53
CA LEU A 924 -21.68 -30.98 8.96
C LEU A 924 -20.47 -30.31 9.63
N THR A 925 -20.69 -29.41 10.59
CA THR A 925 -19.59 -28.64 11.19
C THR A 925 -19.79 -28.29 12.67
N ALA A 926 -18.75 -28.48 13.47
CA ALA A 926 -18.67 -27.99 14.85
C ALA A 926 -18.22 -26.51 14.95
N LYS A 927 -17.92 -25.85 13.82
CA LYS A 927 -17.46 -24.48 13.73
C LYS A 927 -18.57 -23.54 13.24
N ILE A 928 -18.73 -22.41 13.94
CA ILE A 928 -19.77 -21.39 13.69
C ILE A 928 -19.15 -20.12 13.06
N ASP A 929 -17.83 -19.96 13.16
CA ASP A 929 -17.08 -18.84 12.61
C ASP A 929 -17.28 -18.68 11.09
N GLU A 930 -17.38 -17.42 10.67
CA GLU A 930 -17.54 -17.07 9.26
C GLU A 930 -16.31 -17.47 8.43
N GLU A 931 -15.13 -17.51 9.05
CA GLU A 931 -13.85 -17.79 8.38
C GLU A 931 -13.78 -19.24 7.86
N THR A 932 -14.13 -20.26 8.67
CA THR A 932 -14.25 -21.65 8.19
C THR A 932 -15.35 -21.80 7.13
N ARG A 933 -16.44 -21.02 7.22
CA ARG A 933 -17.51 -21.02 6.20
C ARG A 933 -17.05 -20.39 4.89
N ILE A 934 -16.22 -19.35 4.94
CA ILE A 934 -15.61 -18.72 3.76
C ILE A 934 -14.64 -19.71 3.09
N GLU A 935 -13.68 -20.28 3.83
CA GLU A 935 -12.72 -21.24 3.24
C GLU A 935 -13.47 -22.43 2.61
N GLY A 936 -14.44 -23.04 3.32
CA GLY A 936 -15.24 -24.11 2.75
C GLY A 936 -15.97 -23.71 1.46
N THR A 937 -16.46 -22.48 1.37
CA THR A 937 -17.21 -21.98 0.20
C THR A 937 -16.29 -21.70 -0.97
N GLU A 938 -15.08 -21.18 -0.73
CA GLU A 938 -14.03 -21.03 -1.75
C GLU A 938 -13.54 -22.40 -2.27
N LEU A 939 -13.52 -23.42 -1.41
CA LEU A 939 -13.25 -24.81 -1.79
C LEU A 939 -14.45 -25.53 -2.42
N GLY A 940 -15.64 -24.91 -2.38
CA GLY A 940 -16.81 -25.31 -3.14
C GLY A 940 -17.68 -26.40 -2.52
N ALA A 941 -17.89 -26.41 -1.19
CA ALA A 941 -19.06 -27.11 -0.61
C ALA A 941 -20.35 -26.30 -0.87
N ASP A 942 -21.47 -26.99 -1.07
CA ASP A 942 -22.73 -26.39 -1.54
C ASP A 942 -23.64 -25.92 -0.37
N ALA A 943 -23.55 -26.54 0.80
CA ALA A 943 -24.24 -26.12 2.02
C ALA A 943 -23.49 -26.51 3.31
N TYR A 944 -23.86 -25.87 4.43
CA TYR A 944 -23.28 -26.08 5.77
C TYR A 944 -24.37 -26.29 6.79
N LEU A 945 -24.19 -27.27 7.68
CA LEU A 945 -25.11 -27.57 8.75
C LEU A 945 -24.35 -27.64 10.09
N ALA A 946 -24.67 -26.73 11.01
CA ALA A 946 -23.92 -26.60 12.27
C ALA A 946 -24.38 -27.64 13.30
N LYS A 947 -23.45 -28.39 13.90
CA LYS A 947 -23.73 -29.30 15.02
C LYS A 947 -23.92 -28.46 16.32
N PRO A 948 -25.04 -28.57 17.07
CA PRO A 948 -26.22 -29.39 16.83
C PRO A 948 -27.24 -28.79 15.85
N PHE A 949 -27.82 -29.64 15.01
CA PHE A 949 -28.82 -29.32 13.99
C PHE A 949 -30.13 -30.08 14.22
N ASN A 950 -31.20 -29.65 13.56
CA ASN A 950 -32.50 -30.34 13.57
C ASN A 950 -32.73 -31.15 12.27
N ASP A 951 -33.43 -32.28 12.36
CA ASP A 951 -33.73 -33.17 11.23
C ASP A 951 -34.37 -32.43 10.03
N ARG A 952 -35.24 -31.45 10.31
CA ARG A 952 -35.91 -30.63 9.29
C ARG A 952 -34.96 -29.74 8.52
N GLU A 953 -33.86 -29.32 9.14
CA GLU A 953 -32.84 -28.45 8.57
C GLU A 953 -31.98 -29.24 7.57
N LEU A 954 -31.51 -30.44 7.98
CA LEU A 954 -30.84 -31.41 7.11
C LEU A 954 -31.72 -31.76 5.89
N LEU A 955 -32.99 -32.10 6.12
CA LEU A 955 -33.93 -32.48 5.06
C LEU A 955 -34.27 -31.30 4.13
N ALA A 956 -34.24 -30.06 4.61
CA ALA A 956 -34.44 -28.88 3.78
C ALA A 956 -33.29 -28.70 2.79
N GLU A 957 -32.03 -28.74 3.25
CA GLU A 957 -30.87 -28.57 2.37
C GLU A 957 -30.70 -29.73 1.38
N VAL A 958 -30.91 -30.97 1.81
CA VAL A 958 -30.90 -32.13 0.91
C VAL A 958 -31.93 -31.99 -0.22
N ARG A 959 -33.15 -31.53 0.10
CA ARG A 959 -34.20 -31.30 -0.92
C ARG A 959 -33.86 -30.13 -1.84
N ASN A 960 -33.33 -29.04 -1.29
CA ASN A 960 -32.93 -27.84 -2.02
C ASN A 960 -31.86 -28.15 -3.08
N LEU A 961 -30.76 -28.78 -2.65
CA LEU A 961 -29.62 -29.11 -3.51
C LEU A 961 -29.97 -30.14 -4.59
N LEU A 962 -30.75 -31.18 -4.26
CA LEU A 962 -31.21 -32.17 -5.24
C LEU A 962 -32.14 -31.54 -6.29
N ALA A 963 -33.05 -30.64 -5.89
CA ALA A 963 -33.94 -29.94 -6.82
C ALA A 963 -33.19 -28.96 -7.74
N LEU A 964 -32.18 -28.25 -7.21
CA LEU A 964 -31.30 -27.38 -7.98
C LEU A 964 -30.53 -28.17 -9.03
N LYS A 965 -29.91 -29.30 -8.65
CA LYS A 965 -29.12 -30.17 -9.55
C LYS A 965 -29.99 -30.87 -10.61
N ALA A 966 -31.22 -31.26 -10.27
CA ALA A 966 -32.19 -31.76 -11.25
C ALA A 966 -32.57 -30.70 -12.29
N THR A 967 -32.69 -29.44 -11.86
CA THR A 967 -32.99 -28.31 -12.74
C THR A 967 -31.81 -27.98 -13.65
N GLU A 968 -30.58 -27.95 -13.11
CA GLU A 968 -29.34 -27.71 -13.86
C GLU A 968 -29.15 -28.75 -14.97
N ARG A 969 -29.25 -30.05 -14.65
CA ARG A 969 -29.18 -31.14 -15.64
C ARG A 969 -30.20 -30.96 -16.78
N LYS A 970 -31.44 -30.59 -16.43
CA LYS A 970 -32.53 -30.40 -17.40
C LYS A 970 -32.31 -29.18 -18.30
N VAL A 971 -31.69 -28.11 -17.81
CA VAL A 971 -31.31 -26.94 -18.62
C VAL A 971 -30.18 -27.31 -19.60
N VAL A 972 -29.19 -28.09 -19.17
CA VAL A 972 -28.14 -28.60 -20.07
C VAL A 972 -28.74 -29.49 -21.17
N GLU A 973 -29.58 -30.46 -20.80
CA GLU A 973 -30.26 -31.35 -21.75
C GLU A 973 -31.10 -30.56 -22.79
N LEU A 974 -31.87 -29.57 -22.35
CA LEU A 974 -32.63 -28.68 -23.23
C LEU A 974 -31.73 -27.86 -24.16
N ASN A 975 -30.62 -27.31 -23.66
CA ASN A 975 -29.68 -26.53 -24.47
C ASN A 975 -28.98 -27.40 -25.54
N THR A 976 -28.55 -28.61 -25.20
CA THR A 976 -27.98 -29.56 -26.17
C THR A 976 -29.02 -29.97 -27.21
N TYR A 977 -30.24 -30.30 -26.79
CA TYR A 977 -31.34 -30.66 -27.69
C TYR A 977 -31.71 -29.53 -28.66
N LEU A 978 -31.81 -28.29 -28.16
CA LEU A 978 -32.07 -27.11 -29.00
C LEU A 978 -30.93 -26.85 -29.98
N THR A 979 -29.67 -26.92 -29.51
CA THR A 979 -28.48 -26.68 -30.33
C THR A 979 -28.39 -27.70 -31.48
N GLU A 980 -28.51 -29.00 -31.18
CA GLU A 980 -28.54 -30.03 -32.21
C GLU A 980 -29.72 -29.87 -33.18
N SER A 981 -30.93 -29.62 -32.66
CA SER A 981 -32.15 -29.58 -33.48
C SER A 981 -32.22 -28.37 -34.41
N VAL A 982 -31.66 -27.23 -34.00
CA VAL A 982 -31.56 -26.02 -34.84
C VAL A 982 -30.43 -26.16 -35.86
N LEU A 983 -29.24 -26.63 -35.47
CA LEU A 983 -28.09 -26.68 -36.38
C LEU A 983 -28.20 -27.78 -37.46
N LYS A 984 -28.85 -28.92 -37.16
CA LYS A 984 -29.15 -29.99 -38.15
C LYS A 984 -29.95 -29.53 -39.37
N ARG A 985 -30.61 -28.36 -39.30
CA ARG A 985 -31.39 -27.79 -40.40
C ARG A 985 -30.54 -27.07 -41.46
N PHE A 986 -29.33 -26.64 -41.11
CA PHE A 986 -28.51 -25.76 -41.95
C PHE A 986 -27.09 -26.27 -42.19
N LEU A 987 -26.51 -27.03 -41.25
CA LEU A 987 -25.12 -27.48 -41.30
C LEU A 987 -25.00 -29.00 -41.55
N PRO A 988 -23.96 -29.45 -42.29
CA PRO A 988 -23.62 -30.87 -42.41
C PRO A 988 -23.46 -31.56 -41.04
N PRO A 989 -23.83 -32.85 -40.88
CA PRO A 989 -23.84 -33.54 -39.58
C PRO A 989 -22.50 -33.48 -38.81
N ALA A 990 -21.38 -33.54 -39.52
CA ALA A 990 -20.04 -33.47 -38.92
C ALA A 990 -19.70 -32.10 -38.29
N LEU A 991 -20.29 -31.00 -38.79
CA LEU A 991 -20.15 -29.68 -38.17
C LEU A 991 -21.12 -29.51 -36.99
N VAL A 992 -22.33 -30.10 -37.06
CA VAL A 992 -23.25 -30.10 -35.91
C VAL A 992 -22.67 -30.86 -34.72
N GLN A 993 -22.04 -32.02 -34.94
CA GLN A 993 -21.41 -32.78 -33.87
C GLN A 993 -20.29 -31.98 -33.17
N LYS A 994 -19.45 -31.27 -33.94
CA LYS A 994 -18.42 -30.38 -33.37
C LYS A 994 -19.02 -29.17 -32.63
N ALA A 995 -20.13 -28.62 -33.10
CA ALA A 995 -20.83 -27.53 -32.40
C ALA A 995 -21.49 -28.02 -31.09
N ALA A 996 -22.10 -29.19 -31.09
CA ALA A 996 -22.69 -29.81 -29.90
C ALA A 996 -21.64 -30.23 -28.85
N ALA A 997 -20.42 -30.58 -29.29
CA ALA A 997 -19.27 -30.82 -28.42
C ALA A 997 -18.59 -29.54 -27.89
N GLY A 998 -18.94 -28.36 -28.43
CA GLY A 998 -18.31 -27.08 -28.09
C GLY A 998 -17.03 -26.73 -28.88
N ASP A 999 -16.52 -27.65 -29.70
CA ASP A 999 -15.28 -27.49 -30.49
C ASP A 999 -15.40 -26.47 -31.64
N LEU A 1000 -16.62 -26.13 -32.08
CA LEU A 1000 -16.85 -25.27 -33.25
C LEU A 1000 -17.37 -23.88 -32.89
N VAL A 1001 -16.44 -22.92 -32.77
CA VAL A 1001 -16.79 -21.49 -32.67
C VAL A 1001 -17.26 -20.98 -34.03
N LEU A 1002 -18.57 -20.94 -34.22
CA LEU A 1002 -19.19 -20.32 -35.39
C LEU A 1002 -19.21 -18.79 -35.22
N ASP A 1003 -18.31 -18.08 -35.89
CA ASP A 1003 -18.45 -16.63 -36.04
C ASP A 1003 -19.55 -16.34 -37.07
N LEU A 1004 -20.69 -15.86 -36.57
CA LEU A 1004 -21.92 -15.66 -37.33
C LEU A 1004 -22.10 -14.21 -37.80
N ARG A 1005 -21.07 -13.36 -37.68
CA ARG A 1005 -21.13 -11.95 -38.09
C ARG A 1005 -21.09 -11.78 -39.61
N PRO A 1006 -21.81 -10.80 -40.20
CA PRO A 1006 -21.73 -10.52 -41.64
C PRO A 1006 -20.34 -10.07 -42.10
N GLU A 1007 -19.69 -10.87 -42.96
CA GLU A 1007 -18.38 -10.55 -43.54
C GLU A 1007 -18.27 -10.92 -45.04
N PRO A 1008 -17.48 -10.18 -45.85
CA PRO A 1008 -17.33 -10.45 -47.28
C PRO A 1008 -16.44 -11.68 -47.53
N ARG A 1009 -17.05 -12.77 -48.01
CA ARG A 1009 -16.35 -14.00 -48.41
C ARG A 1009 -16.45 -14.26 -49.91
N LEU A 1010 -15.42 -14.87 -50.49
CA LEU A 1010 -15.48 -15.47 -51.82
C LEU A 1010 -16.18 -16.83 -51.70
N ILE A 1011 -17.34 -16.97 -52.34
CA ILE A 1011 -18.16 -18.19 -52.30
C ILE A 1011 -18.60 -18.60 -53.71
N THR A 1012 -18.84 -19.90 -53.90
CA THR A 1012 -19.62 -20.41 -55.04
C THR A 1012 -21.06 -20.58 -54.61
N VAL A 1013 -21.96 -19.98 -55.39
CA VAL A 1013 -23.42 -20.02 -55.18
C VAL A 1013 -24.05 -20.93 -56.23
N LEU A 1014 -24.83 -21.90 -55.76
CA LEU A 1014 -25.68 -22.76 -56.58
C LEU A 1014 -27.14 -22.36 -56.34
N PHE A 1015 -27.85 -21.99 -57.41
CA PHE A 1015 -29.29 -21.74 -57.37
C PHE A 1015 -29.98 -22.71 -58.35
N SER A 1016 -30.94 -23.49 -57.88
CA SER A 1016 -31.71 -24.42 -58.73
C SER A 1016 -33.22 -24.25 -58.59
N ASP A 1017 -33.98 -24.63 -59.63
CA ASP A 1017 -35.43 -24.74 -59.59
C ASP A 1017 -35.96 -25.95 -60.40
N ILE A 1018 -37.27 -26.18 -60.31
CA ILE A 1018 -37.97 -27.24 -61.01
C ILE A 1018 -38.93 -26.65 -62.07
N VAL A 1019 -38.74 -27.01 -63.34
CA VAL A 1019 -39.64 -26.63 -64.43
C VAL A 1019 -40.72 -27.68 -64.63
N GLY A 1020 -41.97 -27.26 -64.46
CA GLY A 1020 -43.17 -28.09 -64.64
C GLY A 1020 -43.86 -28.46 -63.32
N PHE A 1021 -43.21 -28.29 -62.17
CA PHE A 1021 -43.77 -28.69 -60.87
C PHE A 1021 -45.08 -27.97 -60.56
N THR A 1022 -45.20 -26.68 -60.92
CA THR A 1022 -46.46 -25.91 -60.77
C THR A 1022 -47.63 -26.48 -61.58
N GLN A 1023 -47.38 -27.13 -62.72
CA GLN A 1023 -48.44 -27.75 -63.52
C GLN A 1023 -48.93 -29.06 -62.88
N LEU A 1024 -47.99 -29.86 -62.38
CA LEU A 1024 -48.24 -31.08 -61.59
C LEU A 1024 -48.91 -30.78 -60.24
N ALA A 1025 -48.55 -29.67 -59.58
CA ALA A 1025 -49.19 -29.21 -58.37
C ALA A 1025 -50.67 -28.83 -58.56
N ASN A 1026 -51.04 -28.36 -59.77
CA ASN A 1026 -52.43 -28.00 -60.11
C ASN A 1026 -53.31 -29.20 -60.48
N THR A 1027 -52.74 -30.36 -60.85
CA THR A 1027 -53.50 -31.59 -61.13
C THR A 1027 -53.67 -32.49 -59.90
N LEU A 1028 -52.85 -32.28 -58.86
CA LEU A 1028 -52.83 -33.08 -57.64
C LEU A 1028 -53.55 -32.41 -56.47
N ARG A 1029 -53.93 -33.21 -55.45
CA ARG A 1029 -54.49 -32.68 -54.19
C ARG A 1029 -53.36 -32.15 -53.32
N SER A 1030 -53.58 -31.02 -52.64
CA SER A 1030 -52.58 -30.27 -51.84
C SER A 1030 -51.71 -31.12 -50.90
N ARG A 1031 -52.28 -32.13 -50.24
CA ARG A 1031 -51.51 -33.07 -49.41
C ARG A 1031 -50.45 -33.84 -50.21
N ARG A 1032 -50.81 -34.39 -51.38
CA ARG A 1032 -49.89 -35.15 -52.24
C ARG A 1032 -48.84 -34.23 -52.90
N VAL A 1033 -49.17 -32.96 -53.12
CA VAL A 1033 -48.19 -31.95 -53.55
C VAL A 1033 -47.13 -31.71 -52.46
N ALA A 1034 -47.52 -31.62 -51.20
CA ALA A 1034 -46.57 -31.50 -50.08
C ALA A 1034 -45.73 -32.76 -49.87
N GLU A 1035 -46.32 -33.95 -50.03
CA GLU A 1035 -45.60 -35.23 -49.96
C GLU A 1035 -44.51 -35.30 -51.05
N LEU A 1036 -44.84 -35.02 -52.32
CA LEU A 1036 -43.87 -35.02 -53.43
C LEU A 1036 -42.83 -33.88 -53.33
N LEU A 1037 -43.22 -32.69 -52.84
CA LEU A 1037 -42.26 -31.59 -52.62
C LEU A 1037 -41.24 -31.96 -51.53
N ASN A 1038 -41.67 -32.64 -50.47
CA ASN A 1038 -40.76 -33.11 -49.42
C ASN A 1038 -39.81 -34.19 -49.95
N GLU A 1039 -40.28 -35.15 -50.74
CA GLU A 1039 -39.42 -36.16 -51.39
C GLU A 1039 -38.34 -35.51 -52.28
N TYR A 1040 -38.72 -34.50 -53.08
CA TYR A 1040 -37.75 -33.72 -53.86
C TYR A 1040 -36.74 -33.00 -52.96
N LEU A 1041 -37.24 -32.23 -51.99
CA LEU A 1041 -36.39 -31.42 -51.12
C LEU A 1041 -35.44 -32.28 -50.29
N GLU A 1042 -35.86 -33.44 -49.80
CA GLU A 1042 -34.99 -34.39 -49.09
C GLU A 1042 -33.85 -34.88 -49.99
N VAL A 1043 -34.18 -35.39 -51.18
CA VAL A 1043 -33.20 -35.97 -52.11
C VAL A 1043 -32.22 -34.89 -52.63
N MET A 1044 -32.68 -33.67 -52.88
CA MET A 1044 -31.80 -32.57 -53.30
C MET A 1044 -30.96 -32.00 -52.14
N THR A 1045 -31.52 -31.87 -50.94
CA THR A 1045 -30.78 -31.44 -49.73
C THR A 1045 -29.66 -32.43 -49.43
N LYS A 1046 -29.95 -33.73 -49.53
CA LYS A 1046 -28.94 -34.77 -49.44
C LYS A 1046 -27.84 -34.60 -50.50
N ALA A 1047 -28.19 -34.30 -51.75
CA ALA A 1047 -27.19 -34.05 -52.79
C ALA A 1047 -26.28 -32.83 -52.50
N VAL A 1048 -26.75 -31.82 -51.75
CA VAL A 1048 -25.91 -30.71 -51.25
C VAL A 1048 -24.96 -31.20 -50.15
N PHE A 1049 -25.49 -31.87 -49.12
CA PHE A 1049 -24.69 -32.29 -47.96
C PHE A 1049 -23.68 -33.40 -48.31
N ASP A 1050 -24.04 -34.36 -49.17
CA ASP A 1050 -23.13 -35.42 -49.65
C ASP A 1050 -21.93 -34.86 -50.44
N ASN A 1051 -22.02 -33.62 -50.94
CA ASN A 1051 -20.94 -32.89 -51.63
C ASN A 1051 -20.32 -31.77 -50.78
N GLY A 1052 -20.64 -31.68 -49.48
CA GLY A 1052 -20.06 -30.68 -48.57
C GLY A 1052 -20.45 -29.24 -48.88
N GLY A 1053 -21.70 -29.00 -49.29
CA GLY A 1053 -22.31 -27.67 -49.36
C GLY A 1053 -23.19 -27.33 -48.16
N THR A 1054 -23.51 -26.05 -48.01
CA THR A 1054 -24.43 -25.52 -46.98
C THR A 1054 -25.74 -25.11 -47.64
N VAL A 1055 -26.90 -25.50 -47.10
CA VAL A 1055 -28.21 -25.04 -47.60
C VAL A 1055 -28.58 -23.74 -46.89
N ASP A 1056 -28.73 -22.66 -47.66
CA ASP A 1056 -29.12 -21.34 -47.16
C ASP A 1056 -30.65 -21.27 -46.97
N LYS A 1057 -31.41 -21.50 -48.04
CA LYS A 1057 -32.87 -21.52 -47.97
C LYS A 1057 -33.56 -22.28 -49.11
N PHE A 1058 -34.79 -22.69 -48.82
CA PHE A 1058 -35.77 -23.15 -49.80
C PHE A 1058 -36.69 -21.98 -50.18
N MET A 1059 -37.00 -21.83 -51.47
CA MET A 1059 -37.89 -20.79 -52.00
C MET A 1059 -38.98 -21.42 -52.85
N GLY A 1060 -39.91 -22.12 -52.21
CA GLY A 1060 -40.92 -22.95 -52.88
C GLY A 1060 -40.30 -24.27 -53.34
N ASP A 1061 -40.23 -24.47 -54.65
CA ASP A 1061 -39.53 -25.58 -55.32
C ASP A 1061 -38.06 -25.26 -55.66
N ALA A 1062 -37.60 -24.02 -55.43
CA ALA A 1062 -36.21 -23.62 -55.65
C ALA A 1062 -35.30 -23.82 -54.41
N ILE A 1063 -34.02 -24.11 -54.65
CA ILE A 1063 -33.01 -24.38 -53.62
C ILE A 1063 -31.80 -23.46 -53.83
N LEU A 1064 -31.32 -22.84 -52.74
CA LEU A 1064 -30.10 -22.05 -52.69
C LEU A 1064 -29.06 -22.72 -51.79
N ALA A 1065 -27.92 -23.08 -52.37
CA ALA A 1065 -26.79 -23.71 -51.68
C ALA A 1065 -25.49 -22.90 -51.86
N LEU A 1066 -24.68 -22.88 -50.80
CA LEU A 1066 -23.44 -22.11 -50.69
C LEU A 1066 -22.25 -23.06 -50.47
N PHE A 1067 -21.11 -22.72 -51.09
CA PHE A 1067 -19.85 -23.45 -50.94
C PHE A 1067 -18.73 -22.45 -50.61
N GLY A 1068 -17.97 -22.70 -49.54
CA GLY A 1068 -16.99 -21.74 -48.97
C GLY A 1068 -17.48 -20.96 -47.74
N ALA A 1069 -18.67 -21.29 -47.22
CA ALA A 1069 -19.16 -20.80 -45.93
C ALA A 1069 -20.12 -21.82 -45.27
N PRO A 1070 -20.08 -22.01 -43.94
CA PRO A 1070 -19.13 -21.41 -43.00
C PRO A 1070 -17.72 -22.03 -43.08
N GLU A 1071 -17.58 -23.24 -43.61
CA GLU A 1071 -16.29 -23.90 -43.86
C GLU A 1071 -15.48 -23.16 -44.95
N GLU A 1072 -14.22 -22.82 -44.66
CA GLU A 1072 -13.31 -22.22 -45.65
C GLU A 1072 -12.83 -23.27 -46.65
N LEU A 1073 -13.06 -23.01 -47.94
CA LEU A 1073 -12.70 -23.91 -49.05
C LEU A 1073 -12.01 -23.12 -50.15
N THR A 1074 -11.01 -23.72 -50.81
CA THR A 1074 -10.31 -23.08 -51.93
C THR A 1074 -11.24 -22.85 -53.14
N PRO A 1075 -11.00 -21.84 -54.00
CA PRO A 1075 -11.95 -21.47 -55.05
C PRO A 1075 -12.27 -22.63 -56.02
N ASN A 1076 -11.27 -23.43 -56.39
CA ASN A 1076 -11.41 -24.62 -57.23
C ASN A 1076 -12.27 -25.70 -56.55
N GLU A 1077 -12.04 -25.94 -55.26
CA GLU A 1077 -12.82 -26.92 -54.49
C GLU A 1077 -14.28 -26.48 -54.29
N GLN A 1078 -14.54 -25.18 -54.07
CA GLN A 1078 -15.89 -24.62 -54.04
C GLN A 1078 -16.63 -24.85 -55.38
N VAL A 1079 -16.00 -24.54 -56.51
CA VAL A 1079 -16.56 -24.77 -57.85
C VAL A 1079 -16.80 -26.25 -58.10
N ARG A 1080 -15.83 -27.11 -57.79
CA ARG A 1080 -15.93 -28.57 -57.95
C ARG A 1080 -17.09 -29.15 -57.17
N ARG A 1081 -17.24 -28.80 -55.88
CA ARG A 1081 -18.36 -29.25 -55.04
C ARG A 1081 -19.71 -28.76 -55.55
N ALA A 1082 -19.81 -27.49 -55.99
CA ALA A 1082 -21.04 -26.96 -56.58
C ALA A 1082 -21.41 -27.67 -57.90
N VAL A 1083 -20.46 -27.90 -58.80
CA VAL A 1083 -20.68 -28.61 -60.08
C VAL A 1083 -21.06 -30.08 -59.85
N ASN A 1084 -20.38 -30.77 -58.92
CA ASN A 1084 -20.73 -32.13 -58.54
C ASN A 1084 -22.13 -32.20 -57.89
N THR A 1085 -22.49 -31.22 -57.06
CA THR A 1085 -23.84 -31.08 -56.50
C THR A 1085 -24.88 -30.92 -57.59
N ALA A 1086 -24.67 -30.03 -58.56
CA ALA A 1086 -25.63 -29.82 -59.66
C ALA A 1086 -25.78 -31.07 -60.56
N ARG A 1087 -24.68 -31.78 -60.86
CA ARG A 1087 -24.71 -33.08 -61.55
C ARG A 1087 -25.32 -34.20 -60.69
N ALA A 1088 -25.26 -34.13 -59.37
CA ALA A 1088 -25.94 -35.06 -58.46
C ALA A 1088 -27.45 -34.77 -58.42
N MET A 1089 -27.86 -33.52 -58.25
CA MET A 1089 -29.26 -33.08 -58.28
C MET A 1089 -29.96 -33.48 -59.58
N LEU A 1090 -29.33 -33.27 -60.75
CA LEU A 1090 -29.88 -33.66 -62.05
C LEU A 1090 -30.18 -35.16 -62.11
N ARG A 1091 -29.18 -36.02 -61.82
CA ARG A 1091 -29.32 -37.49 -61.81
C ARG A 1091 -30.30 -37.99 -60.76
N SER A 1092 -30.39 -37.29 -59.63
CA SER A 1092 -31.38 -37.58 -58.59
C SER A 1092 -32.80 -37.26 -59.05
N LEU A 1093 -33.00 -36.14 -59.77
CA LEU A 1093 -34.32 -35.77 -60.30
C LEU A 1093 -34.77 -36.71 -61.43
N GLU A 1094 -33.84 -37.24 -62.23
CA GLU A 1094 -34.14 -38.26 -63.23
C GLU A 1094 -34.73 -39.53 -62.57
N LYS A 1095 -34.05 -40.06 -61.54
CA LYS A 1095 -34.55 -41.21 -60.75
C LYS A 1095 -35.86 -40.89 -60.02
N LEU A 1096 -36.02 -39.67 -59.51
CA LEU A 1096 -37.24 -39.22 -58.84
C LEU A 1096 -38.43 -39.19 -59.82
N ASN A 1097 -38.21 -38.73 -61.06
CA ASN A 1097 -39.20 -38.79 -62.14
C ASN A 1097 -39.56 -40.24 -62.52
N GLU A 1098 -38.61 -41.17 -62.51
CA GLU A 1098 -38.89 -42.60 -62.74
C GLU A 1098 -39.75 -43.17 -61.61
N HIS A 1099 -39.35 -42.95 -60.36
CA HIS A 1099 -40.10 -43.37 -59.17
C HIS A 1099 -41.54 -42.82 -59.14
N TRP A 1100 -41.71 -41.53 -59.41
CA TRP A 1100 -43.03 -40.89 -59.51
C TRP A 1100 -43.88 -41.43 -60.67
N ARG A 1101 -43.25 -41.85 -61.78
CA ARG A 1101 -43.95 -42.50 -62.90
C ARG A 1101 -44.45 -43.90 -62.52
N GLU A 1102 -43.64 -44.68 -61.82
CA GLU A 1102 -44.04 -45.99 -61.29
C GLU A 1102 -45.20 -45.88 -60.28
N HIS A 1103 -45.22 -44.81 -59.47
CA HIS A 1103 -46.25 -44.55 -58.45
C HIS A 1103 -47.46 -43.77 -58.98
N GLY A 1104 -47.64 -43.71 -60.31
CA GLY A 1104 -48.84 -43.15 -60.95
C GLY A 1104 -49.06 -41.67 -60.65
N VAL A 1105 -47.99 -40.88 -60.60
CA VAL A 1105 -48.04 -39.41 -60.43
C VAL A 1105 -48.22 -38.70 -61.77
N PHE A 1106 -47.75 -39.31 -62.87
CA PHE A 1106 -47.88 -38.81 -64.24
C PHE A 1106 -48.87 -39.67 -65.05
N ASP A 1107 -49.61 -39.05 -65.97
CA ASP A 1107 -50.40 -39.78 -66.97
C ASP A 1107 -49.50 -40.52 -67.99
N THR A 1108 -50.03 -41.56 -68.64
CA THR A 1108 -49.29 -42.50 -69.51
C THR A 1108 -48.89 -41.93 -70.89
N THR A 1109 -48.60 -40.63 -70.98
CA THR A 1109 -48.07 -39.99 -72.19
C THR A 1109 -46.70 -39.34 -71.92
N GLU A 1110 -45.74 -39.52 -72.83
CA GLU A 1110 -44.30 -39.26 -72.63
C GLU A 1110 -43.89 -37.79 -72.41
N ARG A 1111 -44.84 -36.86 -72.16
CA ARG A 1111 -44.61 -35.41 -72.10
C ARG A 1111 -44.82 -34.77 -70.74
N GLN A 1112 -45.10 -35.56 -69.69
CA GLN A 1112 -45.11 -35.08 -68.31
C GLN A 1112 -43.94 -35.72 -67.54
N SER A 1113 -42.84 -34.98 -67.49
CA SER A 1113 -41.74 -35.16 -66.53
C SER A 1113 -41.27 -33.79 -66.08
N VAL A 1114 -40.75 -33.68 -64.86
CA VAL A 1114 -40.37 -32.41 -64.24
C VAL A 1114 -38.87 -32.20 -64.41
N GLN A 1115 -38.46 -31.02 -64.89
CA GLN A 1115 -37.12 -30.80 -65.44
C GLN A 1115 -36.30 -29.85 -64.56
N PHE A 1116 -35.02 -30.16 -64.35
CA PHE A 1116 -34.09 -29.36 -63.54
C PHE A 1116 -33.66 -28.08 -64.28
N ARG A 1117 -33.47 -26.98 -63.56
CA ARG A 1117 -32.55 -25.90 -63.98
C ARG A 1117 -31.61 -25.54 -62.86
N CYS A 1118 -30.39 -25.16 -63.21
CA CYS A 1118 -29.41 -24.70 -62.24
C CYS A 1118 -28.54 -23.58 -62.84
N GLY A 1119 -28.22 -22.59 -62.00
CA GLY A 1119 -27.27 -21.53 -62.25
C GLY A 1119 -26.18 -21.55 -61.19
N ILE A 1120 -24.92 -21.61 -61.61
CA ILE A 1120 -23.75 -21.56 -60.72
C ILE A 1120 -22.90 -20.34 -61.04
N HIS A 1121 -22.53 -19.58 -60.01
CA HIS A 1121 -21.61 -18.45 -60.11
C HIS A 1121 -20.72 -18.35 -58.86
N GLN A 1122 -19.47 -17.95 -59.05
CA GLN A 1122 -18.51 -17.71 -57.96
C GLN A 1122 -18.13 -16.24 -57.92
N GLY A 1123 -18.07 -15.67 -56.72
CA GLY A 1123 -17.69 -14.29 -56.48
C GLY A 1123 -17.89 -13.87 -55.03
N THR A 1124 -17.64 -12.60 -54.72
CA THR A 1124 -17.69 -12.10 -53.34
C THR A 1124 -19.12 -11.75 -52.94
N ALA A 1125 -19.59 -12.32 -51.84
CA ALA A 1125 -20.84 -11.97 -51.17
C ALA A 1125 -20.59 -11.76 -49.67
N VAL A 1126 -21.42 -10.96 -49.01
CA VAL A 1126 -21.38 -10.83 -47.55
C VAL A 1126 -22.18 -11.99 -46.96
N VAL A 1127 -21.56 -12.81 -46.12
CA VAL A 1127 -22.18 -14.01 -45.51
C VAL A 1127 -22.19 -13.84 -43.99
N GLY A 1128 -23.30 -14.21 -43.35
CA GLY A 1128 -23.48 -14.12 -41.90
C GLY A 1128 -24.96 -14.11 -41.51
N MET A 1129 -25.25 -13.84 -40.24
CA MET A 1129 -26.61 -13.65 -39.74
C MET A 1129 -27.14 -12.27 -40.13
N PHE A 1130 -28.23 -12.24 -40.89
CA PHE A 1130 -28.93 -11.00 -41.27
C PHE A 1130 -30.35 -10.99 -40.70
N GLY A 1131 -30.72 -9.92 -39.98
CA GLY A 1131 -32.07 -9.72 -39.46
C GLY A 1131 -32.13 -8.90 -38.17
N SER A 1132 -33.12 -9.19 -37.33
CA SER A 1132 -33.37 -8.57 -36.02
C SER A 1132 -33.21 -9.59 -34.88
N SER A 1133 -33.29 -9.11 -33.63
CA SER A 1133 -33.27 -9.96 -32.42
C SER A 1133 -34.43 -10.96 -32.32
N GLU A 1134 -35.55 -10.69 -33.00
CA GLU A 1134 -36.71 -11.60 -33.05
C GLU A 1134 -36.62 -12.61 -34.20
N ARG A 1135 -35.86 -12.27 -35.26
CA ARG A 1135 -35.60 -13.14 -36.40
C ARG A 1135 -34.37 -12.68 -37.19
N ALA A 1136 -33.35 -13.52 -37.22
CA ALA A 1136 -32.23 -13.40 -38.14
C ALA A 1136 -31.91 -14.77 -38.76
N ASP A 1137 -31.61 -14.78 -40.06
CA ASP A 1137 -31.33 -15.99 -40.84
C ASP A 1137 -29.85 -15.94 -41.30
N TYR A 1138 -29.10 -17.06 -41.22
CA TYR A 1138 -27.72 -17.13 -41.75
C TYR A 1138 -27.78 -17.27 -43.26
N THR A 1139 -27.24 -16.31 -44.01
CA THR A 1139 -27.44 -16.24 -45.46
C THR A 1139 -26.32 -15.45 -46.17
N ALA A 1140 -26.28 -15.53 -47.50
CA ALA A 1140 -25.40 -14.74 -48.35
C ALA A 1140 -26.17 -13.59 -49.04
N ILE A 1141 -25.60 -12.39 -48.99
CA ILE A 1141 -26.13 -11.19 -49.66
C ILE A 1141 -25.03 -10.56 -50.50
N GLY A 1142 -25.26 -10.43 -51.82
CA GLY A 1142 -24.35 -9.74 -52.72
C GLY A 1142 -24.68 -9.94 -54.20
N PRO A 1143 -23.97 -9.26 -55.12
CA PRO A 1143 -24.17 -9.38 -56.56
C PRO A 1143 -24.10 -10.83 -57.05
N SER A 1144 -23.19 -11.63 -56.50
CA SER A 1144 -23.00 -13.02 -56.90
C SER A 1144 -24.22 -13.93 -56.70
N VAL A 1145 -25.02 -13.70 -55.64
CA VAL A 1145 -26.27 -14.45 -55.41
C VAL A 1145 -27.31 -14.09 -56.47
N ASN A 1146 -27.41 -12.80 -56.82
CA ASN A 1146 -28.29 -12.34 -57.89
C ASN A 1146 -27.88 -12.89 -59.27
N ILE A 1147 -26.58 -12.97 -59.55
CA ILE A 1147 -26.05 -13.53 -60.81
C ILE A 1147 -26.39 -15.04 -60.90
N ALA A 1148 -26.16 -15.83 -59.84
CA ALA A 1148 -26.52 -17.25 -59.82
C ALA A 1148 -28.01 -17.49 -60.11
N ALA A 1149 -28.90 -16.75 -59.44
CA ALA A 1149 -30.34 -16.83 -59.67
C ALA A 1149 -30.76 -16.40 -61.09
N ARG A 1150 -30.09 -15.40 -61.68
CA ARG A 1150 -30.35 -14.98 -63.07
C ARG A 1150 -29.85 -15.99 -64.11
N LEU A 1151 -28.72 -16.67 -63.85
CA LEU A 1151 -28.24 -17.77 -64.69
C LEU A 1151 -29.19 -18.96 -64.66
N GLN A 1152 -29.73 -19.30 -63.48
CA GLN A 1152 -30.75 -20.33 -63.32
C GLN A 1152 -32.01 -20.00 -64.16
N GLN A 1153 -32.50 -18.76 -64.08
CA GLN A 1153 -33.67 -18.31 -64.84
C GLN A 1153 -33.45 -18.34 -66.36
N ALA A 1154 -32.23 -18.07 -66.82
CA ALA A 1154 -31.84 -18.14 -68.23
C ALA A 1154 -31.51 -19.55 -68.74
N ALA A 1155 -31.37 -20.54 -67.85
CA ALA A 1155 -31.10 -21.92 -68.23
C ALA A 1155 -32.30 -22.54 -68.97
N ALA A 1156 -31.99 -23.36 -69.98
CA ALA A 1156 -33.01 -24.21 -70.60
C ALA A 1156 -33.41 -25.35 -69.64
N PRO A 1157 -34.67 -25.83 -69.67
CA PRO A 1157 -35.06 -26.99 -68.88
C PRO A 1157 -34.17 -28.20 -69.18
N GLY A 1158 -33.71 -28.88 -68.13
CA GLY A 1158 -32.72 -29.96 -68.20
C GLY A 1158 -31.26 -29.52 -68.33
N THR A 1159 -30.93 -28.24 -68.09
CA THR A 1159 -29.54 -27.74 -68.22
C THR A 1159 -29.02 -27.00 -66.98
N ILE A 1160 -27.70 -27.06 -66.81
CA ILE A 1160 -26.94 -26.31 -65.80
C ILE A 1160 -26.15 -25.23 -66.55
N LEU A 1161 -26.38 -23.95 -66.22
CA LEU A 1161 -25.59 -22.83 -66.71
C LEU A 1161 -24.59 -22.36 -65.66
N VAL A 1162 -23.40 -21.97 -66.11
CA VAL A 1162 -22.34 -21.40 -65.28
C VAL A 1162 -21.79 -20.10 -65.89
N SER A 1163 -21.37 -19.16 -65.04
CA SER A 1163 -20.64 -17.95 -65.48
C SER A 1163 -19.20 -18.25 -65.88
N ALA A 1164 -18.57 -17.36 -66.66
CA ALA A 1164 -17.12 -17.37 -66.92
C ALA A 1164 -16.27 -17.67 -65.66
N ALA A 1165 -16.47 -16.92 -64.56
CA ALA A 1165 -15.76 -17.10 -63.28
C ALA A 1165 -15.91 -18.49 -62.62
N VAL A 1166 -16.75 -19.37 -63.16
CA VAL A 1166 -16.86 -20.80 -62.77
C VAL A 1166 -16.28 -21.70 -63.86
N ALA A 1167 -16.51 -21.36 -65.14
CA ALA A 1167 -15.92 -22.04 -66.29
C ALA A 1167 -14.38 -21.97 -66.32
N ASP A 1168 -13.78 -20.88 -65.80
CA ASP A 1168 -12.33 -20.70 -65.70
C ASP A 1168 -11.64 -21.75 -64.79
N TYR A 1169 -12.41 -22.49 -63.98
CA TYR A 1169 -11.94 -23.59 -63.13
C TYR A 1169 -12.31 -24.99 -63.66
N LEU A 1170 -12.92 -25.09 -64.85
CA LEU A 1170 -13.38 -26.34 -65.46
C LEU A 1170 -12.58 -26.67 -66.73
N GLN A 1171 -12.61 -27.93 -67.16
CA GLN A 1171 -11.94 -28.35 -68.40
C GLN A 1171 -12.78 -27.98 -69.62
N GLU A 1172 -12.17 -27.67 -70.76
CA GLU A 1172 -12.91 -27.31 -71.99
C GLU A 1172 -13.91 -28.40 -72.44
N GLU A 1173 -13.63 -29.66 -72.11
CA GLU A 1173 -14.49 -30.83 -72.36
C GLU A 1173 -15.78 -30.85 -71.51
N GLU A 1174 -15.83 -30.05 -70.43
CA GLU A 1174 -16.99 -29.95 -69.54
C GLU A 1174 -17.96 -28.81 -69.89
N ILE A 1175 -17.56 -27.87 -70.76
CA ILE A 1175 -18.24 -26.59 -70.96
C ILE A 1175 -18.60 -26.30 -72.43
N ILE A 1176 -19.91 -26.24 -72.71
CA ILE A 1176 -20.44 -25.81 -74.01
C ILE A 1176 -20.70 -24.30 -73.96
N LYS A 1177 -19.85 -23.51 -74.61
CA LYS A 1177 -19.98 -22.04 -74.69
C LYS A 1177 -21.34 -21.63 -75.29
N ARG A 1178 -22.04 -20.73 -74.61
CA ARG A 1178 -23.31 -20.14 -75.06
C ARG A 1178 -23.12 -18.68 -75.48
N SER A 1179 -24.18 -18.06 -75.98
CA SER A 1179 -24.21 -16.63 -76.26
C SER A 1179 -24.04 -15.81 -74.97
N PRO A 1180 -23.39 -14.63 -75.01
CA PRO A 1180 -23.45 -13.66 -73.92
C PRO A 1180 -24.91 -13.33 -73.58
N LEU A 1181 -25.20 -13.08 -72.30
CA LEU A 1181 -26.52 -12.73 -71.83
C LEU A 1181 -26.49 -11.39 -71.08
N GLU A 1182 -27.35 -10.46 -71.49
CA GLU A 1182 -27.71 -9.28 -70.71
C GLU A 1182 -28.69 -9.72 -69.60
N LEU A 1183 -28.18 -9.82 -68.37
CA LEU A 1183 -28.99 -10.24 -67.23
C LEU A 1183 -29.68 -9.02 -66.61
N LYS A 1184 -31.02 -9.02 -66.55
CA LYS A 1184 -31.80 -7.87 -66.09
C LYS A 1184 -31.40 -7.44 -64.66
N GLY A 1185 -30.77 -6.27 -64.56
CA GLY A 1185 -30.25 -5.70 -63.31
C GLY A 1185 -28.76 -5.99 -63.04
N VAL A 1186 -27.99 -6.37 -64.07
CA VAL A 1186 -26.52 -6.47 -64.06
C VAL A 1186 -26.01 -5.59 -65.20
N ASP A 1187 -25.07 -4.68 -64.92
CA ASP A 1187 -24.61 -3.68 -65.90
C ASP A 1187 -23.61 -4.24 -66.93
N GLU A 1188 -23.16 -5.49 -66.75
CA GLU A 1188 -22.20 -6.19 -67.62
C GLU A 1188 -22.83 -7.42 -68.30
N THR A 1189 -22.47 -7.67 -69.56
CA THR A 1189 -22.89 -8.87 -70.31
C THR A 1189 -22.17 -10.11 -69.77
N VAL A 1190 -22.91 -11.01 -69.10
CA VAL A 1190 -22.31 -12.21 -68.52
C VAL A 1190 -22.07 -13.25 -69.63
N LEU A 1191 -20.82 -13.69 -69.77
CA LEU A 1191 -20.46 -14.86 -70.58
C LEU A 1191 -20.91 -16.13 -69.87
N THR A 1192 -21.66 -16.97 -70.58
CA THR A 1192 -22.28 -18.18 -70.03
C THR A 1192 -21.88 -19.44 -70.78
N PHE A 1193 -21.82 -20.54 -70.02
CA PHE A 1193 -21.45 -21.87 -70.49
C PHE A 1193 -22.48 -22.87 -69.95
N ALA A 1194 -22.87 -23.84 -70.77
CA ALA A 1194 -23.71 -24.95 -70.33
C ALA A 1194 -22.82 -26.16 -70.01
N LEU A 1195 -23.00 -26.79 -68.85
CA LEU A 1195 -22.24 -27.98 -68.51
C LEU A 1195 -22.66 -29.19 -69.35
N THR A 1196 -21.71 -30.07 -69.67
CA THR A 1196 -22.02 -31.39 -70.21
C THR A 1196 -22.68 -32.27 -69.12
N PRO A 1197 -23.82 -32.91 -69.40
CA PRO A 1197 -24.47 -33.83 -68.45
C PRO A 1197 -23.57 -35.01 -68.07
N GLU A 1198 -22.76 -35.49 -69.01
CA GLU A 1198 -21.81 -36.57 -68.82
C GLU A 1198 -20.37 -36.11 -69.03
N LEU A 1199 -19.50 -36.58 -68.15
CA LEU A 1199 -18.16 -37.01 -68.52
C LEU A 1199 -18.03 -38.42 -67.92
N MET A 1200 -17.77 -39.43 -68.76
CA MET A 1200 -17.74 -40.81 -68.28
C MET A 1200 -16.57 -40.99 -67.31
N ALA A 1201 -16.86 -41.47 -66.11
CA ALA A 1201 -15.86 -41.68 -65.06
C ALA A 1201 -14.90 -42.81 -65.45
N ASN A 1202 -13.76 -42.45 -66.03
CA ASN A 1202 -12.72 -43.40 -66.42
C ASN A 1202 -11.31 -42.78 -66.48
N ARG A 1203 -10.86 -42.22 -65.36
CA ARG A 1203 -9.44 -42.00 -65.01
C ARG A 1203 -9.26 -41.84 -63.52
#